data_AF-A0AAU7W5B0-F1
#
_entry.id   AF-A0AAU7W5B0-F1
#
_cell.length_a   1.000
_cell.length_b   1.000
_cell.length_c   1.000
_cell.angle_alpha   90.00
_cell.angle_beta   90.00
_cell.angle_gamma   90.00
#
_symmetry.space_group_name_H-M   'P 1'
#
loop_
_entity.id
_entity.type
_entity.pdbx_description
1 polymer ?
#
loop_
_entity_poly.entity_id
_entity_poly.type
_entity_poly.pdbx_seq_one_letter_code
_entity_poly.pdbx_strand_id
1 'polypeptide(L)'
;MPLPSTSHRSALRRTPRLAALVVATALAAGGVAVAQPDVPAATAAPDTGGLDLSGGGSSLLTAETETLAPGLELTDFRRLQPAGWVTGHVMQADLTTPTLSLDVLDAGTVTGGATLSEQIAGTGAVAAVNGDYFDMNASVAPVGTNVSPTQGLRTAGGGPRQAFTVTDGVAAVQQLMVDGTLTVDAVETPLGGVNTPGLATNAIGWYTSAWGEHPLSRPLGGPGALAPSIAMVVVADGVVQSVTTDPAAVTGPTAIADGTGVLVGRDAGAATLAALTVGQTVDVRVGTNADVDLAVSGSQRLIVDGVQTDEDQVEAARTAVGVNRDGTRITIVSIDGRATDSRGMTIRELGDLMLDLDVYNAVNLDGGGSTMLAARRPGTTEATIANRPSDGSERVVANSLAFFSSAPAGTVTDVAVAPASALPDADAVFPRLGRTVSATGLDENFGGVPVDGVFAADAALTVEPVDGATARFVGGDPGRGTVSFTAQGKTATTELRVLGDLQRLRPSSTVVSLPEPGQSARVSLVGLDADGFRAPVETHDLQVASGPDVTVTADGRDGFVITPNVASGSATVTFTADGRSVDVAVTIGYRSLSVADFADGASWGKAADRATGTTTLTTGPNGEPALALDYDFTTSTGTRGYYAVAPEMATSGSLGRQLEGQPQALTLWINGDGSGVWPRIQMKNGAGTTINLDGPNVTWTGWQQARFTVPAGTPYPLHLQRIRLLETRSAVSYRGHVEIAALESIVAPDVAQPVAPVVHDPVIVTNGTVADRPQRIAVMSDAQFVARSPESGAVQGARQTLREILAAEPDRLVIVGDFVDEASPADFELASRILDEEIGDRLPYVYVPGNHEVMGGPISNFEAAFGDTTTASTVGGTRLITLNSSAGSFRASDASQLAFLRDELADAADDSSVTGVLVFAHHPADDPQPAKASQLSDRTEAAAFTAALAEFRTDTGKSIAVVNGHVGAFHAAATDGVSQLINGNSGKSPSGTPATGGFTGWTMLGLNPSAGLVGADPTVVEDRTRWMRAEVHARVDAVELDVPSVLEAGETVEVGASITQDDGRVVPVGWPMSATWGGEGVTVDDGSSAKLERAVAAAGALRLNPETGQLTAVTAGTGVVEVVVNGQRASVEVRVVGGDPGTDPGTGPGTGPGTGPGTGPGTGAGAGGGGSTPAGADGAGSGPDLAGTGFDGAGFVVLAVVLLLLGGGAVVVMRLRARRAAAVTAAGDGQAAGEQTDAGRAAADQSD
;
A
#
# COMPACT_ATOMS: atom_id res chain seq x y z
N MET A 1 32.10 12.26 61.06
CA MET A 1 31.37 12.16 62.35
C MET A 1 29.98 11.59 62.06
N PRO A 2 29.43 10.71 62.90
CA PRO A 2 29.82 9.30 62.80
C PRO A 2 28.67 8.28 62.59
N LEU A 3 29.03 7.18 61.88
CA LEU A 3 28.64 5.75 61.99
C LEU A 3 27.48 5.33 62.92
N PRO A 4 26.72 4.24 62.61
CA PRO A 4 27.18 2.99 61.94
C PRO A 4 26.24 2.48 60.79
N SER A 5 26.40 1.35 60.08
CA SER A 5 27.43 0.27 59.99
C SER A 5 27.30 -0.43 58.62
N THR A 6 28.33 -0.47 57.77
CA THR A 6 29.19 -1.66 57.50
C THR A 6 28.43 -2.99 57.29
N SER A 7 28.25 -3.51 56.08
CA SER A 7 29.23 -4.10 55.13
C SER A 7 29.65 -5.56 55.39
N HIS A 8 29.64 -6.37 54.32
CA HIS A 8 30.64 -7.38 53.95
C HIS A 8 31.21 -8.40 54.98
N ARG A 9 31.20 -9.66 54.51
CA ARG A 9 32.29 -10.66 54.58
C ARG A 9 32.62 -11.36 55.92
N SER A 10 32.35 -12.67 55.88
CA SER A 10 33.31 -13.74 56.21
C SER A 10 33.56 -14.02 57.70
N ALA A 11 34.20 -15.14 58.09
CA ALA A 11 34.77 -16.23 57.30
C ALA A 11 34.72 -17.55 58.09
N LEU A 12 34.76 -18.69 57.41
CA LEU A 12 35.38 -19.92 57.94
C LEU A 12 35.95 -20.79 56.81
N ARG A 13 37.29 -20.81 56.72
CA ARG A 13 38.19 -21.99 56.62
C ARG A 13 37.82 -23.12 55.62
N ARG A 14 38.75 -23.68 54.82
CA ARG A 14 40.24 -23.69 54.87
C ARG A 14 40.79 -24.17 53.51
N THR A 15 41.98 -23.73 53.13
CA THR A 15 42.88 -24.48 52.23
C THR A 15 43.98 -25.19 53.04
N PRO A 16 44.76 -26.08 52.41
CA PRO A 16 46.21 -25.87 52.43
C PRO A 16 46.90 -25.96 51.05
N ARG A 17 48.13 -25.41 50.97
CA ARG A 17 49.10 -25.50 49.86
C ARG A 17 50.09 -26.67 50.15
N LEU A 18 51.17 -27.03 49.44
CA LEU A 18 52.07 -26.47 48.40
C LEU A 18 52.41 -27.63 47.39
N ALA A 19 52.76 -27.50 46.11
CA ALA A 19 53.63 -26.57 45.33
C ALA A 19 55.15 -26.92 45.35
N ALA A 20 55.69 -27.45 44.22
CA ALA A 20 57.13 -27.52 43.91
C ALA A 20 57.46 -27.71 42.40
N LEU A 21 58.24 -26.75 41.89
CA LEU A 21 58.96 -26.50 40.62
C LEU A 21 59.68 -27.66 39.83
N VAL A 22 60.00 -27.36 38.55
CA VAL A 22 61.15 -27.84 37.67
C VAL A 22 60.85 -28.77 36.46
N VAL A 23 60.83 -28.15 35.27
CA VAL A 23 61.43 -28.51 33.94
C VAL A 23 61.56 -29.99 33.48
N ALA A 24 60.89 -30.31 32.35
CA ALA A 24 61.42 -31.11 31.23
C ALA A 24 60.63 -30.81 29.93
N THR A 25 61.21 -31.02 28.74
CA THR A 25 60.64 -30.58 27.44
C THR A 25 60.60 -31.70 26.40
N ALA A 26 59.46 -31.96 25.75
CA ALA A 26 59.37 -32.71 24.48
C ALA A 26 58.06 -32.49 23.72
N LEU A 27 58.17 -32.30 22.40
CA LEU A 27 57.11 -32.18 21.38
C LEU A 27 56.31 -33.52 21.19
N ALA A 28 55.20 -33.63 20.44
CA ALA A 28 54.63 -32.76 19.38
C ALA A 28 53.11 -32.99 19.16
N ALA A 29 52.59 -32.33 18.10
CA ALA A 29 51.23 -32.38 17.53
C ALA A 29 50.19 -31.48 18.22
N GLY A 30 49.41 -30.75 17.42
CA GLY A 30 48.47 -29.72 17.88
C GLY A 30 47.02 -30.04 17.57
N GLY A 31 46.12 -29.48 18.37
CA GLY A 31 44.69 -29.38 18.08
C GLY A 31 44.30 -27.91 18.01
N VAL A 32 43.58 -27.53 16.96
CA VAL A 32 42.96 -26.20 16.86
C VAL A 32 41.75 -26.19 17.79
N ALA A 33 41.70 -25.24 18.72
CA ALA A 33 40.48 -24.97 19.46
C ALA A 33 39.50 -24.27 18.51
N VAL A 34 38.52 -25.01 18.01
CA VAL A 34 37.39 -24.44 17.28
C VAL A 34 36.59 -23.60 18.26
N ALA A 35 36.54 -22.29 18.04
CA ALA A 35 35.57 -21.45 18.72
C ALA A 35 34.17 -21.88 18.25
N GLN A 36 33.26 -22.12 19.19
CA GLN A 36 31.85 -22.18 18.83
C GLN A 36 31.43 -20.76 18.42
N PRO A 37 30.72 -20.57 17.29
CA PRO A 37 30.10 -19.28 17.02
C PRO A 37 29.04 -19.02 18.09
N ASP A 38 29.02 -17.81 18.62
CA ASP A 38 27.87 -17.33 19.40
C ASP A 38 26.67 -17.26 18.45
N VAL A 39 25.56 -17.88 18.85
CA VAL A 39 24.30 -17.80 18.10
C VAL A 39 23.70 -16.41 18.36
N PRO A 40 23.28 -15.65 17.33
CA PRO A 40 22.56 -14.40 17.54
C PRO A 40 21.34 -14.60 18.47
N ALA A 41 20.96 -13.55 19.20
CA ALA A 41 19.74 -13.60 19.98
C ALA A 41 18.52 -13.74 19.06
N ALA A 42 17.48 -14.42 19.55
CA ALA A 42 16.19 -14.47 18.87
C ALA A 42 15.62 -13.05 18.66
N THR A 43 14.68 -12.95 17.71
CA THR A 43 14.00 -11.71 17.29
C THR A 43 13.72 -10.77 18.46
N ALA A 44 14.15 -9.51 18.33
CA ALA A 44 13.72 -8.47 19.25
C ALA A 44 12.19 -8.33 19.12
N ALA A 45 11.46 -8.63 20.21
CA ALA A 45 10.03 -8.39 20.24
C ALA A 45 9.74 -6.89 19.99
N PRO A 46 8.62 -6.53 19.33
CA PRO A 46 8.26 -5.13 19.09
C PRO A 46 8.36 -4.30 20.37
N ASP A 47 9.08 -3.18 20.33
CA ASP A 47 9.31 -2.38 21.53
C ASP A 47 8.05 -1.57 21.85
N THR A 48 7.26 -2.08 22.79
CA THR A 48 6.05 -1.40 23.25
C THR A 48 6.33 -0.42 24.40
N GLY A 49 7.59 -0.24 24.84
CA GLY A 49 7.91 0.51 26.07
C GLY A 49 7.36 -0.15 27.34
N GLY A 50 6.89 -1.40 27.25
CA GLY A 50 6.16 -2.10 28.32
C GLY A 50 4.64 -1.91 28.30
N LEU A 51 4.08 -1.27 27.26
CA LEU A 51 2.64 -1.15 27.05
C LEU A 51 2.02 -2.47 26.54
N ASP A 52 0.78 -2.77 26.92
CA ASP A 52 0.00 -3.79 26.20
C ASP A 52 -0.69 -3.14 24.99
N LEU A 53 -0.21 -3.52 23.81
CA LEU A 53 -0.76 -3.11 22.51
C LEU A 53 -1.37 -4.31 21.76
N SER A 54 -1.40 -5.49 22.38
CA SER A 54 -1.86 -6.74 21.77
C SER A 54 -3.34 -6.67 21.44
N GLY A 55 -4.21 -6.44 22.43
CA GLY A 55 -5.66 -6.30 22.28
C GLY A 55 -6.35 -7.59 21.82
N GLY A 56 -7.16 -8.19 22.70
CA GLY A 56 -7.71 -9.55 22.53
C GLY A 56 -8.24 -9.89 21.13
N GLY A 57 -7.57 -10.83 20.45
CA GLY A 57 -7.91 -11.27 19.10
C GLY A 57 -7.26 -10.49 17.95
N SER A 58 -6.32 -9.59 18.25
CA SER A 58 -5.48 -8.91 17.26
C SER A 58 -4.09 -9.55 17.16
N SER A 59 -3.42 -9.33 16.04
CA SER A 59 -1.96 -9.51 15.91
C SER A 59 -1.27 -8.15 15.98
N LEU A 60 -0.46 -7.89 17.01
CA LEU A 60 0.50 -6.78 16.98
C LEU A 60 1.58 -7.10 15.94
N LEU A 61 1.96 -6.14 15.09
CA LEU A 61 3.03 -6.31 14.09
C LEU A 61 4.27 -5.52 14.47
N THR A 62 4.13 -4.20 14.57
CA THR A 62 5.22 -3.28 14.90
C THR A 62 4.83 -2.43 16.11
N ALA A 63 5.84 -2.14 16.93
CA ALA A 63 5.83 -1.17 18.01
C ALA A 63 7.26 -0.65 18.14
N GLU A 64 7.42 0.65 18.30
CA GLU A 64 8.70 1.35 18.49
C GLU A 64 8.47 2.51 19.47
N THR A 65 9.34 2.64 20.49
CA THR A 65 9.18 3.64 21.56
C THR A 65 10.36 4.62 21.62
N GLU A 66 10.07 5.92 21.56
CA GLU A 66 11.04 7.01 21.63
C GLU A 66 10.80 7.93 22.86
N THR A 67 11.87 8.30 23.56
CA THR A 67 11.81 9.36 24.60
C THR A 67 11.96 10.74 23.94
N LEU A 68 10.88 11.51 23.85
CA LEU A 68 10.85 12.84 23.21
C LEU A 68 11.44 13.95 24.11
N ALA A 69 11.30 13.79 25.43
CA ALA A 69 11.87 14.64 26.48
C ALA A 69 11.87 13.87 27.81
N PRO A 70 12.60 14.32 28.85
CA PRO A 70 12.45 13.77 30.19
C PRO A 70 10.98 13.72 30.64
N GLY A 71 10.49 12.52 30.93
CA GLY A 71 9.10 12.29 31.34
C GLY A 71 8.07 12.27 30.21
N LEU A 72 8.48 12.27 28.93
CA LEU A 72 7.58 12.25 27.77
C LEU A 72 8.06 11.23 26.73
N GLU A 73 7.26 10.18 26.51
CA GLU A 73 7.57 9.05 25.63
C GLU A 73 6.45 8.88 24.58
N LEU A 74 6.82 8.44 23.37
CA LEU A 74 5.91 8.15 22.27
C LEU A 74 6.15 6.72 21.77
N THR A 75 5.09 5.93 21.66
CA THR A 75 5.11 4.58 21.07
C THR A 75 4.23 4.55 19.82
N ASP A 76 4.85 4.34 18.66
CA ASP A 76 4.15 4.18 17.38
C ASP A 76 3.89 2.69 17.13
N PHE A 77 2.67 2.31 16.75
CA PHE A 77 2.30 0.90 16.62
C PHE A 77 1.35 0.57 15.45
N ARG A 78 1.40 -0.68 15.00
CA ARG A 78 0.48 -1.24 14.00
C ARG A 78 0.03 -2.63 14.40
N ARG A 79 -1.30 -2.85 14.42
CA ARG A 79 -1.92 -4.16 14.68
C ARG A 79 -2.98 -4.53 13.65
N LEU A 80 -3.08 -5.82 13.35
CA LEU A 80 -4.10 -6.41 12.50
C LEU A 80 -5.22 -6.97 13.37
N GLN A 81 -6.46 -6.54 13.13
CA GLN A 81 -7.66 -7.04 13.82
C GLN A 81 -8.57 -7.71 12.80
N PRO A 82 -9.56 -8.54 13.20
CA PRO A 82 -10.48 -9.18 12.27
C PRO A 82 -11.20 -8.18 11.34
N ALA A 83 -11.61 -7.02 11.89
CA ALA A 83 -12.22 -5.92 11.15
C ALA A 83 -11.27 -5.22 10.17
N GLY A 84 -9.95 -5.28 10.37
CA GLY A 84 -8.93 -4.69 9.50
C GLY A 84 -7.74 -4.11 10.27
N TRP A 85 -6.91 -3.36 9.54
CA TRP A 85 -5.73 -2.69 10.07
C TRP A 85 -6.07 -1.56 11.05
N VAL A 86 -5.22 -1.42 12.07
CA VAL A 86 -5.12 -0.25 12.95
C VAL A 86 -3.67 0.19 13.00
N THR A 87 -3.43 1.46 12.70
CA THR A 87 -2.19 2.18 13.01
C THR A 87 -2.51 3.22 14.08
N GLY A 88 -1.67 3.33 15.10
CA GLY A 88 -1.91 4.20 16.24
C GLY A 88 -0.62 4.63 16.94
N HIS A 89 -0.77 5.63 17.79
CA HIS A 89 0.32 6.36 18.45
C HIS A 89 -0.08 6.57 19.91
N VAL A 90 0.77 6.15 20.85
CA VAL A 90 0.53 6.27 22.29
C VAL A 90 1.61 7.16 22.91
N MET A 91 1.23 8.32 23.41
CA MET A 91 2.14 9.25 24.09
C MET A 91 1.88 9.23 25.60
N GLN A 92 2.88 8.84 26.39
CA GLN A 92 2.81 8.84 27.86
C GLN A 92 3.60 10.00 28.44
N ALA A 93 3.03 10.64 29.46
CA ALA A 93 3.62 11.80 30.14
C ALA A 93 3.56 11.62 31.67
N ASP A 94 4.73 11.71 32.33
CA ASP A 94 4.87 11.61 33.79
C ASP A 94 4.97 13.02 34.42
N LEU A 95 3.87 13.44 35.06
CA LEU A 95 3.73 14.75 35.70
C LEU A 95 4.55 14.89 36.99
N THR A 96 5.18 13.82 37.49
CA THR A 96 6.16 13.94 38.59
C THR A 96 7.49 14.51 38.10
N THR A 97 7.70 14.57 36.78
CA THR A 97 8.93 15.09 36.16
C THR A 97 8.97 16.63 36.22
N PRO A 98 9.85 17.26 37.03
CA PRO A 98 9.75 18.70 37.33
C PRO A 98 10.04 19.64 36.16
N THR A 99 10.54 19.11 35.03
CA THR A 99 10.83 19.88 33.81
C THR A 99 9.68 19.87 32.81
N LEU A 100 8.74 18.92 32.92
CA LEU A 100 7.63 18.74 31.99
C LEU A 100 6.45 19.65 32.35
N SER A 101 5.87 20.33 31.37
CA SER A 101 4.68 21.17 31.55
C SER A 101 3.75 21.10 30.34
N LEU A 102 2.48 21.45 30.54
CA LEU A 102 1.45 21.44 29.50
C LEU A 102 0.80 22.81 29.35
N ASP A 103 0.33 23.13 28.15
CA ASP A 103 -0.56 24.27 27.90
C ASP A 103 -1.61 23.91 26.83
N VAL A 104 -2.64 24.74 26.68
CA VAL A 104 -3.56 24.70 25.54
C VAL A 104 -3.24 25.87 24.61
N LEU A 105 -2.96 25.56 23.35
CA LEU A 105 -2.66 26.55 22.32
C LEU A 105 -3.88 26.76 21.41
N ASP A 106 -4.05 27.99 20.93
CA ASP A 106 -4.88 28.38 19.78
C ASP A 106 -4.09 29.39 18.93
N ALA A 107 -4.57 29.84 17.76
CA ALA A 107 -3.83 30.82 16.94
C ALA A 107 -3.96 32.26 17.47
N GLY A 108 -3.80 32.44 18.79
CA GLY A 108 -3.89 33.70 19.53
C GLY A 108 -5.31 34.12 19.90
N THR A 109 -6.34 33.63 19.20
CA THR A 109 -7.75 33.90 19.50
C THR A 109 -8.62 32.66 19.35
N VAL A 110 -9.69 32.60 20.14
CA VAL A 110 -10.69 31.54 20.19
C VAL A 110 -11.35 31.27 18.84
N THR A 111 -11.50 32.27 17.96
CA THR A 111 -12.01 32.08 16.58
C THR A 111 -10.92 32.09 15.52
N GLY A 112 -9.65 32.05 15.93
CA GLY A 112 -8.48 31.90 15.08
C GLY A 112 -8.09 30.43 15.01
N GLY A 113 -8.81 29.66 14.19
CA GLY A 113 -8.44 28.27 13.91
C GLY A 113 -7.21 28.20 13.00
N ALA A 114 -6.34 27.23 13.27
CA ALA A 114 -5.15 26.92 12.46
C ALA A 114 -4.85 25.41 12.50
N THR A 115 -3.97 24.92 11.62
CA THR A 115 -3.48 23.53 11.67
C THR A 115 -2.65 23.27 12.95
N LEU A 116 -2.36 21.99 13.27
CA LEU A 116 -1.59 21.67 14.48
C LEU A 116 -0.16 22.21 14.36
N SER A 117 0.47 22.03 13.20
CA SER A 117 1.80 22.59 12.91
C SER A 117 1.85 24.12 13.04
N GLU A 118 0.81 24.83 12.58
CA GLU A 118 0.73 26.30 12.71
C GLU A 118 0.55 26.76 14.16
N GLN A 119 -0.16 26.01 15.01
CA GLN A 119 -0.36 26.38 16.42
C GLN A 119 0.91 26.20 17.26
N ILE A 120 1.73 25.18 16.96
CA ILE A 120 2.98 24.90 17.71
C ILE A 120 4.21 25.66 17.17
N ALA A 121 4.13 26.21 15.95
CA ALA A 121 5.25 26.87 15.27
C ALA A 121 5.91 27.97 16.14
N GLY A 122 7.20 27.81 16.44
CA GLY A 122 7.98 28.76 17.24
C GLY A 122 7.64 28.82 18.74
N THR A 123 6.72 27.99 19.24
CA THR A 123 6.35 27.96 20.68
C THR A 123 7.36 27.24 21.57
N GLY A 124 8.15 26.34 21.00
CA GLY A 124 9.05 25.45 21.75
C GLY A 124 8.39 24.17 22.28
N ALA A 125 7.16 23.86 21.87
CA ALA A 125 6.51 22.59 22.18
C ALA A 125 7.35 21.38 21.70
N VAL A 126 7.43 20.35 22.54
CA VAL A 126 8.07 19.07 22.24
C VAL A 126 7.10 18.16 21.49
N ALA A 127 5.83 18.16 21.89
CA ALA A 127 4.76 17.42 21.22
C ALA A 127 3.41 18.12 21.43
N ALA A 128 2.43 17.81 20.59
CA ALA A 128 1.05 18.28 20.76
C ALA A 128 0.03 17.36 20.06
N VAL A 129 -1.22 17.41 20.50
CA VAL A 129 -2.38 16.81 19.80
C VAL A 129 -3.53 17.81 19.67
N ASN A 130 -4.47 17.56 18.75
CA ASN A 130 -5.70 18.35 18.64
C ASN A 130 -6.56 18.28 19.92
N GLY A 131 -7.29 19.37 20.21
CA GLY A 131 -8.09 19.51 21.44
C GLY A 131 -9.61 19.37 21.25
N ASP A 132 -10.31 20.46 21.57
CA ASP A 132 -11.76 20.56 21.72
C ASP A 132 -12.55 20.28 20.43
N TYR A 133 -13.76 19.75 20.61
CA TYR A 133 -14.81 19.84 19.59
C TYR A 133 -15.20 21.31 19.34
N PHE A 134 -15.28 21.69 18.06
CA PHE A 134 -15.36 23.10 17.65
C PHE A 134 -16.43 23.41 16.60
N ASP A 135 -16.74 24.69 16.43
CA ASP A 135 -17.73 25.22 15.48
C ASP A 135 -17.20 25.28 14.03
N MET A 136 -16.74 24.12 13.53
CA MET A 136 -15.96 23.95 12.29
C MET A 136 -16.54 24.61 11.03
N ASN A 137 -17.86 24.78 10.94
CA ASN A 137 -18.54 25.33 9.75
C ASN A 137 -18.93 26.82 9.91
N ALA A 138 -18.50 27.51 10.97
CA ALA A 138 -18.73 28.95 11.12
C ALA A 138 -17.58 29.65 11.88
N SER A 139 -17.63 29.74 13.21
CA SER A 139 -16.68 30.57 13.97
C SER A 139 -15.42 29.84 14.43
N VAL A 140 -15.26 28.56 14.10
CA VAL A 140 -14.19 27.63 14.50
C VAL A 140 -13.86 27.56 16.01
N ALA A 141 -14.64 28.23 16.86
CA ALA A 141 -14.41 28.25 18.31
C ALA A 141 -14.72 26.90 18.99
N PRO A 142 -13.98 26.55 20.06
CA PRO A 142 -14.34 25.44 20.94
C PRO A 142 -15.78 25.55 21.45
N VAL A 143 -16.52 24.44 21.42
CA VAL A 143 -17.88 24.36 22.00
C VAL A 143 -17.84 23.88 23.46
N GLY A 144 -16.63 23.61 23.98
CA GLY A 144 -16.35 23.19 25.35
C GLY A 144 -15.87 24.30 26.27
N THR A 145 -15.32 23.88 27.40
CA THR A 145 -14.62 24.71 28.38
C THR A 145 -13.12 24.51 28.21
N ASN A 146 -12.39 25.61 28.08
CA ASN A 146 -10.96 25.62 27.80
C ASN A 146 -10.22 26.60 28.72
N VAL A 147 -9.18 26.11 29.39
CA VAL A 147 -8.34 26.87 30.32
C VAL A 147 -6.87 26.58 29.99
N SER A 148 -6.08 27.64 29.88
CA SER A 148 -4.63 27.62 29.63
C SER A 148 -3.88 28.13 30.87
N PRO A 149 -2.84 27.44 31.36
CA PRO A 149 -1.98 27.95 32.44
C PRO A 149 -1.33 29.31 32.16
N THR A 150 -1.10 29.69 30.90
CA THR A 150 -0.50 31.00 30.55
C THR A 150 -1.51 32.08 30.17
N GLN A 151 -2.69 31.71 29.69
CA GLN A 151 -3.71 32.65 29.18
C GLN A 151 -5.02 32.68 29.99
N GLY A 152 -5.19 31.78 30.95
CA GLY A 152 -6.39 31.64 31.77
C GLY A 152 -7.58 31.04 31.01
N LEU A 153 -8.80 31.43 31.42
CA LEU A 153 -10.05 30.96 30.83
C LEU A 153 -10.23 31.48 29.39
N ARG A 154 -10.02 30.62 28.40
CA ARG A 154 -10.26 30.93 26.98
C ARG A 154 -11.74 30.85 26.64
N THR A 155 -12.41 29.75 26.98
CA THR A 155 -13.84 29.51 26.72
C THR A 155 -14.54 28.78 27.88
N ALA A 156 -15.85 28.97 28.03
CA ALA A 156 -16.69 28.11 28.86
C ALA A 156 -18.13 28.03 28.35
N GLY A 157 -18.71 26.83 28.39
CA GLY A 157 -20.13 26.60 28.09
C GLY A 157 -21.03 26.67 29.33
N GLY A 158 -22.28 27.12 29.14
CA GLY A 158 -23.33 27.16 30.19
C GLY A 158 -23.92 25.81 30.59
N GLY A 159 -23.23 24.69 30.35
CA GLY A 159 -23.68 23.35 30.69
C GLY A 159 -22.50 22.36 30.73
N PRO A 160 -22.58 21.30 31.56
CA PRO A 160 -21.45 20.44 31.86
C PRO A 160 -20.92 19.68 30.63
N ARG A 161 -19.63 19.84 30.39
CA ARG A 161 -18.82 19.17 29.37
C ARG A 161 -17.83 18.23 30.06
N GLN A 162 -17.57 17.06 29.48
CA GLN A 162 -16.48 16.20 29.94
C GLN A 162 -15.16 16.86 29.53
N ALA A 163 -14.24 17.05 30.48
CA ALA A 163 -12.96 17.68 30.24
C ALA A 163 -11.83 16.89 30.91
N PHE A 164 -10.69 16.84 30.21
CA PHE A 164 -9.40 16.59 30.82
C PHE A 164 -8.94 17.87 31.52
N THR A 165 -8.47 17.75 32.76
CA THR A 165 -8.08 18.90 33.58
C THR A 165 -6.82 18.62 34.39
N VAL A 166 -6.02 19.65 34.66
CA VAL A 166 -4.89 19.58 35.62
C VAL A 166 -5.12 20.60 36.74
N THR A 167 -4.75 20.23 37.97
CA THR A 167 -4.82 21.10 39.16
C THR A 167 -3.69 20.74 40.12
N ASP A 168 -2.86 21.71 40.52
CA ASP A 168 -1.67 21.51 41.38
C ASP A 168 -0.72 20.40 40.85
N GLY A 169 -0.67 20.22 39.52
CA GLY A 169 0.12 19.17 38.86
C GLY A 169 -0.51 17.77 38.83
N VAL A 170 -1.73 17.59 39.35
CA VAL A 170 -2.48 16.34 39.30
C VAL A 170 -3.52 16.39 38.18
N ALA A 171 -3.57 15.37 37.32
CA ALA A 171 -4.51 15.28 36.22
C ALA A 171 -5.79 14.50 36.58
N ALA A 172 -6.92 14.90 35.98
CA ALA A 172 -8.23 14.30 36.18
C ALA A 172 -9.11 14.37 34.92
N VAL A 173 -10.19 13.59 34.90
CA VAL A 173 -11.28 13.69 33.91
C VAL A 173 -12.59 13.97 34.65
N GLN A 174 -13.15 15.17 34.46
CA GLN A 174 -14.30 15.66 35.22
C GLN A 174 -15.27 16.48 34.36
N GLN A 175 -16.39 16.94 34.95
CA GLN A 175 -17.35 17.80 34.27
C GLN A 175 -17.11 19.28 34.59
N LEU A 176 -16.81 20.06 33.54
CA LEU A 176 -16.66 21.51 33.61
C LEU A 176 -17.78 22.25 32.87
N MET A 177 -18.18 23.38 33.43
CA MET A 177 -19.04 24.41 32.87
C MET A 177 -18.59 25.78 33.42
N VAL A 178 -19.09 26.86 32.83
CA VAL A 178 -18.89 28.20 33.40
C VAL A 178 -19.48 28.28 34.81
N ASP A 179 -18.74 28.90 35.72
CA ASP A 179 -19.33 29.54 36.90
C ASP A 179 -19.02 31.04 36.79
N GLY A 180 -20.06 31.86 36.76
CA GLY A 180 -19.92 33.26 36.39
C GLY A 180 -21.18 34.07 36.60
N THR A 181 -21.00 35.31 37.03
CA THR A 181 -22.07 36.18 37.51
C THR A 181 -21.89 37.60 37.00
N LEU A 182 -22.94 38.17 36.42
CA LEU A 182 -23.13 39.61 36.24
C LEU A 182 -23.85 40.15 37.48
N THR A 183 -23.19 41.00 38.26
CA THR A 183 -23.76 41.64 39.44
C THR A 183 -24.07 43.10 39.16
N VAL A 184 -25.32 43.51 39.39
CA VAL A 184 -25.81 44.89 39.16
C VAL A 184 -26.69 45.29 40.34
N ASP A 185 -26.36 46.40 41.01
CA ASP A 185 -27.12 46.90 42.18
C ASP A 185 -27.39 45.83 43.26
N ALA A 186 -26.40 44.95 43.49
CA ALA A 186 -26.44 43.77 44.36
C ALA A 186 -27.45 42.65 43.95
N VAL A 187 -27.90 42.64 42.71
CA VAL A 187 -28.60 41.50 42.07
C VAL A 187 -27.61 40.73 41.20
N GLU A 188 -27.38 39.47 41.53
CA GLU A 188 -26.55 38.54 40.75
C GLU A 188 -27.38 37.85 39.66
N THR A 189 -26.89 37.83 38.43
CA THR A 189 -27.46 37.11 37.28
C THR A 189 -26.41 36.14 36.74
N PRO A 190 -26.69 34.82 36.63
CA PRO A 190 -25.71 33.86 36.13
C PRO A 190 -25.43 34.05 34.64
N LEU A 191 -24.17 33.84 34.25
CA LEU A 191 -23.72 33.81 32.86
C LEU A 191 -23.88 32.39 32.29
N GLY A 192 -24.30 32.30 31.04
CA GLY A 192 -24.47 31.05 30.29
C GLY A 192 -23.30 30.72 29.35
N GLY A 193 -22.17 31.41 29.49
CA GLY A 193 -20.92 31.07 28.81
C GLY A 193 -19.94 32.24 28.68
N VAL A 194 -18.68 31.90 28.39
CA VAL A 194 -17.58 32.81 28.07
C VAL A 194 -17.03 32.45 26.70
N ASN A 195 -16.90 33.43 25.78
CA ASN A 195 -16.33 33.26 24.43
C ASN A 195 -16.88 32.05 23.64
N THR A 196 -18.16 31.70 23.83
CA THR A 196 -18.73 30.46 23.30
C THR A 196 -19.43 30.67 21.94
N PRO A 197 -19.35 29.74 20.97
CA PRO A 197 -20.09 29.84 19.70
C PRO A 197 -21.61 29.66 19.84
N GLY A 198 -22.12 29.27 21.01
CA GLY A 198 -23.55 28.99 21.22
C GLY A 198 -24.05 29.32 22.62
N LEU A 199 -24.82 30.40 22.75
CA LEU A 199 -25.44 30.81 24.01
C LEU A 199 -26.88 30.27 24.12
N ALA A 200 -27.29 29.80 25.30
CA ALA A 200 -28.61 29.24 25.55
C ALA A 200 -29.75 30.30 25.49
N THR A 201 -30.98 29.83 25.23
CA THR A 201 -32.20 30.66 25.36
C THR A 201 -32.28 31.28 26.76
N ASN A 202 -32.68 32.55 26.85
CA ASN A 202 -32.72 33.36 28.09
C ASN A 202 -31.38 33.69 28.75
N ALA A 203 -30.24 33.22 28.25
CA ALA A 203 -28.95 33.42 28.90
C ALA A 203 -28.23 34.74 28.49
N ILE A 204 -27.20 35.09 29.26
CA ILE A 204 -26.23 36.16 29.00
C ILE A 204 -24.85 35.52 28.86
N GLY A 205 -24.08 35.87 27.83
CA GLY A 205 -22.71 35.43 27.64
C GLY A 205 -21.73 36.60 27.71
N TRP A 206 -20.51 36.33 28.17
CA TRP A 206 -19.42 37.30 28.27
C TRP A 206 -18.35 37.04 27.22
N TYR A 207 -17.88 38.10 26.54
CA TYR A 207 -16.90 38.00 25.46
C TYR A 207 -15.75 38.97 25.74
N THR A 208 -14.52 38.48 25.56
CA THR A 208 -13.26 39.22 25.83
C THR A 208 -12.43 39.36 24.56
N SER A 209 -11.28 40.04 24.62
CA SER A 209 -10.33 40.12 23.49
C SER A 209 -9.93 38.76 22.93
N ALA A 210 -9.90 37.72 23.77
CA ALA A 210 -9.66 36.34 23.36
C ALA A 210 -10.66 35.80 22.32
N TRP A 211 -11.87 36.37 22.20
CA TRP A 211 -12.84 35.98 21.16
C TRP A 211 -12.33 36.26 19.73
N GLY A 212 -11.42 37.22 19.54
CA GLY A 212 -10.99 37.65 18.21
C GLY A 212 -12.05 38.48 17.47
N GLU A 213 -11.99 38.52 16.13
CA GLU A 213 -12.81 39.43 15.32
C GLU A 213 -14.16 38.86 14.87
N HIS A 214 -14.51 37.60 15.17
CA HIS A 214 -15.72 36.99 14.60
C HIS A 214 -17.02 37.72 15.03
N PRO A 215 -18.04 37.85 14.17
CA PRO A 215 -19.33 38.44 14.54
C PRO A 215 -20.00 37.78 15.77
N LEU A 216 -20.35 38.61 16.76
CA LEU A 216 -21.08 38.21 17.99
C LEU A 216 -22.54 37.80 17.75
N SER A 217 -23.02 37.88 16.51
CA SER A 217 -24.28 37.29 16.07
C SER A 217 -24.28 35.76 16.11
N ARG A 218 -23.10 35.12 16.08
CA ARG A 218 -22.95 33.65 16.11
C ARG A 218 -23.61 32.98 17.33
N PRO A 219 -23.28 33.33 18.59
CA PRO A 219 -23.95 32.78 19.77
C PRO A 219 -25.45 33.12 19.87
N LEU A 220 -25.90 34.15 19.15
CA LEU A 220 -27.29 34.63 19.13
C LEU A 220 -28.15 33.94 18.06
N GLY A 221 -27.57 33.14 17.17
CA GLY A 221 -28.26 32.35 16.13
C GLY A 221 -27.81 32.59 14.69
N GLY A 222 -26.91 33.54 14.45
CA GLY A 222 -26.31 33.79 13.13
C GLY A 222 -25.38 32.65 12.69
N PRO A 223 -25.13 32.46 11.37
CA PRO A 223 -25.71 33.20 10.24
C PRO A 223 -27.17 32.80 9.91
N GLY A 224 -27.78 31.92 10.71
CA GLY A 224 -29.21 31.62 10.65
C GLY A 224 -30.08 32.72 11.28
N ALA A 225 -31.30 32.33 11.68
CA ALA A 225 -32.21 33.26 12.35
C ALA A 225 -31.71 33.59 13.78
N LEU A 226 -31.43 34.87 14.01
CA LEU A 226 -31.16 35.44 15.33
C LEU A 226 -32.32 35.20 16.32
N ALA A 227 -32.01 35.19 17.61
CA ALA A 227 -33.02 35.11 18.68
C ALA A 227 -34.05 36.27 18.59
N PRO A 228 -35.33 36.03 18.93
CA PRO A 228 -36.40 37.05 18.85
C PRO A 228 -36.15 38.33 19.65
N SER A 229 -35.34 38.27 20.70
CA SER A 229 -34.81 39.44 21.39
C SER A 229 -33.32 39.24 21.68
N ILE A 230 -32.53 40.27 21.39
CA ILE A 230 -31.09 40.33 21.62
C ILE A 230 -30.69 41.68 22.19
N ALA A 231 -29.60 41.70 22.95
CA ALA A 231 -28.95 42.91 23.41
C ALA A 231 -27.44 42.71 23.47
N MET A 232 -26.68 43.78 23.27
CA MET A 232 -25.23 43.85 23.40
C MET A 232 -24.87 45.04 24.30
N VAL A 233 -23.95 44.82 25.24
CA VAL A 233 -23.50 45.81 26.23
C VAL A 233 -21.98 45.78 26.31
N VAL A 234 -21.33 46.91 26.02
CA VAL A 234 -19.87 47.04 26.15
C VAL A 234 -19.54 47.53 27.56
N VAL A 235 -18.61 46.86 28.22
CA VAL A 235 -18.15 47.15 29.59
C VAL A 235 -16.64 47.35 29.56
N ALA A 236 -16.16 48.43 30.18
CA ALA A 236 -14.74 48.69 30.42
C ALA A 236 -14.57 49.22 31.84
N ASP A 237 -13.52 48.77 32.55
CA ASP A 237 -13.23 49.11 33.95
C ASP A 237 -14.44 48.90 34.92
N GLY A 238 -15.27 47.90 34.66
CA GLY A 238 -16.50 47.63 35.44
C GLY A 238 -17.61 48.66 35.24
N VAL A 239 -17.57 49.45 34.16
CA VAL A 239 -18.57 50.48 33.84
C VAL A 239 -19.15 50.23 32.44
N VAL A 240 -20.48 50.31 32.33
CA VAL A 240 -21.22 50.19 31.06
C VAL A 240 -20.91 51.39 30.16
N GLN A 241 -20.31 51.14 29.01
CA GLN A 241 -19.93 52.14 28.01
C GLN A 241 -21.01 52.34 26.94
N SER A 242 -21.71 51.26 26.54
CA SER A 242 -22.81 51.30 25.59
C SER A 242 -23.81 50.15 25.82
N VAL A 243 -25.05 50.37 25.40
CA VAL A 243 -26.15 49.38 25.40
C VAL A 243 -26.87 49.49 24.06
N THR A 244 -27.07 48.37 23.38
CA THR A 244 -27.83 48.33 22.10
C THR A 244 -28.65 47.06 21.96
N THR A 245 -29.77 47.16 21.26
CA THR A 245 -30.62 46.03 20.84
C THR A 245 -30.74 45.95 19.31
N ASP A 246 -29.89 46.68 18.58
CA ASP A 246 -29.85 46.66 17.11
C ASP A 246 -29.10 45.41 16.60
N PRO A 247 -29.73 44.52 15.80
CA PRO A 247 -29.06 43.38 15.20
C PRO A 247 -27.84 43.75 14.34
N ALA A 248 -27.82 44.95 13.73
CA ALA A 248 -26.69 45.39 12.93
C ALA A 248 -25.38 45.48 13.75
N ALA A 249 -25.48 45.73 15.05
CA ALA A 249 -24.34 45.86 15.96
C ALA A 249 -23.63 44.54 16.30
N VAL A 250 -24.22 43.38 15.96
CA VAL A 250 -23.62 42.05 16.20
C VAL A 250 -23.33 41.27 14.90
N THR A 251 -23.78 41.76 13.74
CA THR A 251 -23.58 41.09 12.44
C THR A 251 -22.24 41.37 11.77
N GLY A 252 -21.52 42.43 12.17
CA GLY A 252 -20.18 42.74 11.65
C GLY A 252 -19.06 42.07 12.46
N PRO A 253 -17.84 41.94 11.90
CA PRO A 253 -16.65 41.60 12.68
C PRO A 253 -16.50 42.55 13.87
N THR A 254 -16.17 42.01 15.05
CA THR A 254 -16.22 42.74 16.32
C THR A 254 -14.96 42.43 17.15
N ALA A 255 -13.87 43.14 16.88
CA ALA A 255 -12.67 43.10 17.72
C ALA A 255 -12.97 43.70 19.11
N ILE A 256 -12.64 42.97 20.17
CA ILE A 256 -12.76 43.42 21.57
C ILE A 256 -11.35 43.78 22.06
N ALA A 257 -11.18 44.97 22.62
CA ALA A 257 -9.89 45.44 23.14
C ALA A 257 -9.60 44.89 24.55
N ASP A 258 -8.32 44.72 24.90
CA ASP A 258 -7.93 44.33 26.26
C ASP A 258 -8.44 45.32 27.32
N GLY A 259 -8.81 44.80 28.49
CA GLY A 259 -9.49 45.57 29.55
C GLY A 259 -10.96 45.92 29.24
N THR A 260 -11.45 45.62 28.03
CA THR A 260 -12.85 45.72 27.63
C THR A 260 -13.46 44.33 27.50
N GLY A 261 -14.76 44.20 27.74
CA GLY A 261 -15.52 43.01 27.41
C GLY A 261 -16.95 43.35 27.01
N VAL A 262 -17.63 42.38 26.41
CA VAL A 262 -18.97 42.54 25.84
C VAL A 262 -19.91 41.48 26.40
N LEU A 263 -21.00 41.94 27.02
CA LEU A 263 -22.11 41.07 27.38
C LEU A 263 -23.06 41.00 26.18
N VAL A 264 -23.45 39.79 25.77
CA VAL A 264 -24.56 39.57 24.81
C VAL A 264 -25.65 38.72 25.43
N GLY A 265 -26.90 39.10 25.22
CA GLY A 265 -28.07 38.47 25.83
C GLY A 265 -29.02 37.90 24.79
N ARG A 266 -29.67 36.78 25.12
CA ARG A 266 -30.79 36.20 24.38
C ARG A 266 -32.07 36.27 25.21
N ASP A 267 -33.18 36.63 24.57
CA ASP A 267 -34.53 36.53 25.13
C ASP A 267 -34.65 37.22 26.51
N ALA A 268 -34.89 36.52 27.63
CA ALA A 268 -34.92 37.16 28.95
C ALA A 268 -33.57 37.79 29.36
N GLY A 269 -32.44 37.20 28.97
CA GLY A 269 -31.10 37.77 29.18
C GLY A 269 -30.88 39.05 28.37
N ALA A 270 -31.47 39.14 27.18
CA ALA A 270 -31.49 40.38 26.40
C ALA A 270 -32.28 41.48 27.12
N ALA A 271 -33.43 41.15 27.71
CA ALA A 271 -34.22 42.10 28.49
C ALA A 271 -33.49 42.59 29.76
N THR A 272 -32.71 41.73 30.43
CA THR A 272 -31.84 42.12 31.55
C THR A 272 -30.76 43.12 31.12
N LEU A 273 -30.03 42.81 30.04
CA LEU A 273 -28.99 43.71 29.52
C LEU A 273 -29.54 45.05 28.99
N ALA A 274 -30.70 45.02 28.34
CA ALA A 274 -31.35 46.23 27.81
C ALA A 274 -31.90 47.17 28.89
N ALA A 275 -31.93 46.74 30.16
CA ALA A 275 -32.30 47.58 31.31
C ALA A 275 -31.10 48.36 31.91
N LEU A 276 -29.87 48.05 31.49
CA LEU A 276 -28.66 48.73 31.97
C LEU A 276 -28.54 50.14 31.39
N THR A 277 -27.82 51.03 32.09
CA THR A 277 -27.59 52.41 31.64
C THR A 277 -26.10 52.74 31.50
N VAL A 278 -25.76 53.60 30.53
CA VAL A 278 -24.37 54.04 30.30
C VAL A 278 -23.88 54.83 31.52
N GLY A 279 -22.72 54.45 32.04
CA GLY A 279 -22.16 54.95 33.30
C GLY A 279 -22.57 54.13 34.55
N GLN A 280 -23.40 53.10 34.42
CA GLN A 280 -23.72 52.19 35.52
C GLN A 280 -22.53 51.26 35.81
N THR A 281 -22.22 51.06 37.09
CA THR A 281 -21.21 50.09 37.54
C THR A 281 -21.79 48.69 37.50
N VAL A 282 -21.03 47.75 36.95
CA VAL A 282 -21.35 46.32 36.87
C VAL A 282 -20.13 45.49 37.25
N ASP A 283 -20.35 44.41 37.99
CA ASP A 283 -19.28 43.55 38.51
C ASP A 283 -19.44 42.16 37.89
N VAL A 284 -18.52 41.81 36.99
CA VAL A 284 -18.55 40.60 36.17
C VAL A 284 -17.47 39.64 36.67
N ARG A 285 -17.88 38.50 37.22
CA ARG A 285 -17.00 37.38 37.58
C ARG A 285 -17.18 36.24 36.60
N VAL A 286 -16.08 35.60 36.25
CA VAL A 286 -16.03 34.41 35.40
C VAL A 286 -14.97 33.45 35.90
N GLY A 287 -15.27 32.17 35.79
CA GLY A 287 -14.45 31.02 36.16
C GLY A 287 -15.16 29.75 35.74
N THR A 288 -14.85 28.64 36.39
CA THR A 288 -15.45 27.33 36.17
C THR A 288 -15.92 26.72 37.49
N ASN A 289 -16.84 25.74 37.43
CA ASN A 289 -17.42 25.09 38.62
C ASN A 289 -16.43 24.24 39.45
N ALA A 290 -15.18 24.15 39.03
CA ALA A 290 -14.03 23.69 39.78
C ALA A 290 -12.84 24.59 39.39
N ASP A 291 -11.96 24.90 40.34
CA ASP A 291 -10.73 25.67 40.09
C ASP A 291 -9.69 24.74 39.45
N VAL A 292 -9.14 25.10 38.29
CA VAL A 292 -8.26 24.26 37.47
C VAL A 292 -7.22 25.10 36.74
N ASP A 293 -5.98 24.60 36.63
CA ASP A 293 -4.89 25.27 35.93
C ASP A 293 -5.00 25.12 34.40
N LEU A 294 -5.46 23.94 33.96
CA LEU A 294 -5.59 23.56 32.55
C LEU A 294 -6.91 22.81 32.33
N ALA A 295 -7.57 23.05 31.19
CA ALA A 295 -8.73 22.27 30.75
C ALA A 295 -8.84 22.15 29.22
N VAL A 296 -9.14 20.94 28.72
CA VAL A 296 -9.50 20.63 27.32
C VAL A 296 -10.77 19.77 27.33
N SER A 297 -11.79 20.13 26.55
CA SER A 297 -13.08 19.43 26.59
C SER A 297 -13.28 18.41 25.47
N GLY A 298 -13.63 17.18 25.85
CA GLY A 298 -14.06 16.13 24.94
C GLY A 298 -15.58 16.03 24.76
N SER A 299 -16.02 14.99 24.06
CA SER A 299 -17.43 14.66 23.83
C SER A 299 -17.95 13.61 24.83
N GLN A 300 -17.20 12.53 25.00
CA GLN A 300 -17.58 11.32 25.71
C GLN A 300 -16.44 10.91 26.64
N ARG A 301 -16.78 10.49 27.87
CA ARG A 301 -15.83 9.67 28.64
C ARG A 301 -15.77 8.30 27.98
N LEU A 302 -14.60 7.67 28.03
CA LEU A 302 -14.34 6.30 27.54
C LEU A 302 -14.29 5.31 28.71
N ILE A 303 -13.70 5.76 29.82
CA ILE A 303 -13.50 5.00 31.05
C ILE A 303 -13.88 5.91 32.22
N VAL A 304 -14.60 5.33 33.19
CA VAL A 304 -14.91 5.95 34.49
C VAL A 304 -14.56 4.95 35.59
N ASP A 305 -13.70 5.35 36.53
CA ASP A 305 -13.27 4.52 37.66
C ASP A 305 -12.75 3.12 37.28
N GLY A 306 -12.01 3.02 36.17
CA GLY A 306 -11.49 1.76 35.62
C GLY A 306 -12.53 0.89 34.93
N VAL A 307 -13.71 1.43 34.62
CA VAL A 307 -14.79 0.75 33.89
C VAL A 307 -15.09 1.49 32.60
N GLN A 308 -15.02 0.79 31.47
CA GLN A 308 -15.39 1.32 30.15
C GLN A 308 -16.88 1.72 30.10
N THR A 309 -17.20 2.76 29.32
CA THR A 309 -18.58 3.19 29.09
C THR A 309 -19.14 2.68 27.76
N ASP A 310 -20.26 1.95 27.80
CA ASP A 310 -20.92 1.39 26.61
C ASP A 310 -21.66 2.45 25.76
N GLU A 311 -20.94 3.21 24.93
CA GLU A 311 -21.50 3.97 23.80
C GLU A 311 -20.76 3.68 22.49
N ASP A 312 -21.36 2.87 21.62
CA ASP A 312 -20.75 2.54 20.33
C ASP A 312 -20.97 3.63 19.25
N GLN A 313 -19.98 3.79 18.37
CA GLN A 313 -19.97 4.69 17.22
C GLN A 313 -19.18 4.08 16.09
N VAL A 314 -19.56 4.39 14.85
CA VAL A 314 -18.82 4.01 13.64
C VAL A 314 -17.33 4.34 13.72
N GLU A 315 -16.53 3.53 13.03
CA GLU A 315 -15.08 3.68 12.92
C GLU A 315 -14.67 5.07 12.42
N ALA A 316 -13.66 5.65 13.06
CA ALA A 316 -13.03 6.89 12.63
C ALA A 316 -11.58 6.94 13.13
N ALA A 317 -10.79 7.87 12.61
CA ALA A 317 -9.61 8.33 13.33
C ALA A 317 -10.04 8.97 14.67
N ARG A 318 -9.25 8.80 15.73
CA ARG A 318 -9.63 9.18 17.10
C ARG A 318 -8.45 9.83 17.83
N THR A 319 -8.74 10.84 18.67
CA THR A 319 -7.81 11.35 19.68
C THR A 319 -8.45 11.19 21.05
N ALA A 320 -7.74 10.60 22.00
CA ALA A 320 -8.18 10.45 23.38
C ALA A 320 -7.09 10.84 24.37
N VAL A 321 -7.51 11.26 25.56
CA VAL A 321 -6.63 11.53 26.69
C VAL A 321 -7.14 10.81 27.94
N GLY A 322 -6.22 10.21 28.66
CA GLY A 322 -6.45 9.35 29.81
C GLY A 322 -5.52 9.68 30.96
N VAL A 323 -5.97 9.35 32.17
CA VAL A 323 -5.20 9.49 33.41
C VAL A 323 -5.17 8.17 34.18
N ASN A 324 -4.03 7.88 34.81
CA ASN A 324 -3.90 6.79 35.76
C ASN A 324 -4.67 7.11 37.08
N ARG A 325 -4.67 6.18 38.04
CA ARG A 325 -5.53 6.29 39.24
C ARG A 325 -5.21 7.45 40.18
N ASP A 326 -3.96 7.85 40.31
CA ASP A 326 -3.52 8.95 41.19
C ASP A 326 -3.31 10.27 40.44
N GLY A 327 -3.51 10.29 39.11
CA GLY A 327 -3.42 11.49 38.29
C GLY A 327 -1.99 11.96 38.00
N THR A 328 -0.96 11.15 38.29
CA THR A 328 0.44 11.52 38.02
C THR A 328 0.91 11.15 36.61
N ARG A 329 0.17 10.30 35.88
CA ARG A 329 0.49 9.92 34.50
C ARG A 329 -0.68 10.21 33.57
N ILE A 330 -0.38 10.89 32.46
CA ILE A 330 -1.27 11.06 31.32
C ILE A 330 -0.91 10.01 30.26
N THR A 331 -1.91 9.48 29.57
CA THR A 331 -1.75 8.70 28.33
C THR A 331 -2.64 9.31 27.25
N ILE A 332 -2.04 9.69 26.13
CA ILE A 332 -2.73 10.20 24.95
C ILE A 332 -2.66 9.13 23.86
N VAL A 333 -3.77 8.90 23.18
CA VAL A 333 -3.84 7.94 22.07
C VAL A 333 -4.41 8.64 20.84
N SER A 334 -3.63 8.60 19.75
CA SER A 334 -4.06 9.04 18.42
C SER A 334 -4.14 7.82 17.50
N ILE A 335 -5.30 7.56 16.91
CA ILE A 335 -5.56 6.44 15.99
C ILE A 335 -5.82 6.98 14.60
N ASP A 336 -5.02 6.57 13.61
CA ASP A 336 -5.25 6.87 12.20
C ASP A 336 -6.50 6.16 11.67
N GLY A 337 -7.14 6.71 10.63
CA GLY A 337 -8.36 6.12 10.09
C GLY A 337 -8.67 6.49 8.64
N ARG A 338 -9.69 5.83 8.07
CA ARG A 338 -10.16 5.96 6.68
C ARG A 338 -9.13 5.60 5.60
N ALA A 339 -8.12 4.81 5.93
CA ALA A 339 -7.09 4.33 5.02
C ALA A 339 -7.08 2.79 4.92
N THR A 340 -6.42 2.25 3.90
CA THR A 340 -6.29 0.79 3.71
C THR A 340 -5.48 0.12 4.82
N ASP A 341 -4.51 0.84 5.40
CA ASP A 341 -3.62 0.42 6.48
C ASP A 341 -3.99 1.03 7.85
N SER A 342 -5.12 1.75 7.95
CA SER A 342 -5.82 1.97 9.22
C SER A 342 -7.29 2.34 8.98
N ARG A 343 -8.23 1.49 9.42
CA ARG A 343 -9.67 1.79 9.36
C ARG A 343 -10.04 2.92 10.32
N GLY A 344 -9.42 2.94 11.50
CA GLY A 344 -9.81 3.72 12.66
C GLY A 344 -10.20 2.83 13.83
N MET A 345 -10.90 3.40 14.81
CA MET A 345 -11.58 2.68 15.88
C MET A 345 -12.99 3.23 16.11
N THR A 346 -13.88 2.34 16.55
CA THR A 346 -15.10 2.69 17.28
C THR A 346 -14.75 3.35 18.64
N ILE A 347 -15.74 3.98 19.29
CA ILE A 347 -15.54 4.48 20.66
C ILE A 347 -15.28 3.33 21.65
N ARG A 348 -15.85 2.14 21.39
CA ARG A 348 -15.63 0.96 22.23
C ARG A 348 -14.19 0.48 22.17
N GLU A 349 -13.68 0.18 20.98
CA GLU A 349 -12.32 -0.37 20.78
C GLU A 349 -11.24 0.59 21.30
N LEU A 350 -11.48 1.91 21.22
CA LEU A 350 -10.62 2.92 21.82
C LEU A 350 -10.66 2.88 23.35
N GLY A 351 -11.84 2.68 23.95
CA GLY A 351 -11.98 2.47 25.40
C GLY A 351 -11.39 1.15 25.89
N ASP A 352 -11.43 0.08 25.07
CA ASP A 352 -10.76 -1.19 25.36
C ASP A 352 -9.23 -1.00 25.34
N LEU A 353 -8.67 -0.39 24.29
CA LEU A 353 -7.23 -0.06 24.22
C LEU A 353 -6.78 0.82 25.39
N MET A 354 -7.58 1.80 25.81
CA MET A 354 -7.23 2.64 26.96
C MET A 354 -7.20 1.82 28.28
N LEU A 355 -8.00 0.75 28.42
CA LEU A 355 -7.89 -0.17 29.56
C LEU A 355 -6.66 -1.07 29.47
N ASP A 356 -6.30 -1.57 28.28
CA ASP A 356 -5.06 -2.31 28.03
C ASP A 356 -3.82 -1.48 28.46
N LEU A 357 -3.90 -0.15 28.32
CA LEU A 357 -2.88 0.84 28.70
C LEU A 357 -2.92 1.30 30.19
N ASP A 358 -3.62 0.59 31.09
CA ASP A 358 -3.79 0.91 32.53
C ASP A 358 -4.41 2.32 32.82
N VAL A 359 -5.24 2.84 31.90
CA VAL A 359 -5.93 4.12 32.11
C VAL A 359 -7.13 3.93 33.03
N TYR A 360 -7.19 4.73 34.11
CA TYR A 360 -8.25 4.64 35.12
C TYR A 360 -9.44 5.58 34.84
N ASN A 361 -9.23 6.73 34.18
CA ASN A 361 -10.30 7.57 33.64
C ASN A 361 -9.87 8.16 32.29
N ALA A 362 -10.79 8.23 31.32
CA ALA A 362 -10.47 8.65 29.95
C ALA A 362 -11.58 9.46 29.28
N VAL A 363 -11.21 10.35 28.36
CA VAL A 363 -12.13 11.17 27.54
C VAL A 363 -11.67 11.23 26.08
N ASN A 364 -12.62 11.09 25.15
CA ASN A 364 -12.41 11.23 23.72
C ASN A 364 -12.51 12.72 23.31
N LEU A 365 -11.45 13.24 22.70
CA LEU A 365 -11.32 14.58 22.14
C LEU A 365 -11.90 14.64 20.70
N ASP A 366 -11.74 15.73 19.96
CA ASP A 366 -12.19 15.72 18.55
C ASP A 366 -11.40 14.73 17.69
N GLY A 367 -11.98 14.28 16.58
CA GLY A 367 -11.43 13.19 15.77
C GLY A 367 -11.76 13.26 14.29
N GLY A 368 -11.69 12.12 13.60
CA GLY A 368 -11.69 12.08 12.14
C GLY A 368 -10.50 12.87 11.60
N GLY A 369 -10.70 13.75 10.61
CA GLY A 369 -9.63 14.59 10.07
C GLY A 369 -9.03 15.60 11.05
N SER A 370 -9.64 15.82 12.22
CA SER A 370 -9.03 16.61 13.29
C SER A 370 -7.92 15.85 14.01
N THR A 371 -7.87 14.51 13.91
CA THR A 371 -6.89 13.63 14.57
C THR A 371 -5.48 13.93 14.08
N MET A 372 -4.71 14.65 14.90
CA MET A 372 -3.35 15.07 14.58
C MET A 372 -2.47 14.95 15.83
N LEU A 373 -1.29 14.37 15.65
CA LEU A 373 -0.19 14.30 16.62
C LEU A 373 1.05 14.91 15.98
N ALA A 374 1.68 15.85 16.66
CA ALA A 374 3.00 16.37 16.32
C ALA A 374 4.01 16.03 17.41
N ALA A 375 5.23 15.66 17.04
CA ALA A 375 6.30 15.29 17.96
C ALA A 375 7.69 15.71 17.43
N ARG A 376 8.56 16.20 18.32
CA ARG A 376 9.98 16.44 18.06
C ARG A 376 10.75 15.18 18.43
N ARG A 377 10.97 14.29 17.47
CA ARG A 377 11.77 13.07 17.64
C ARG A 377 13.21 13.39 18.10
N PRO A 378 13.90 12.46 18.78
CA PRO A 378 15.28 12.66 19.24
C PRO A 378 16.22 13.18 18.14
N GLY A 379 16.99 14.21 18.45
CA GLY A 379 17.92 14.83 17.51
C GLY A 379 17.30 15.81 16.51
N THR A 380 15.97 15.96 16.43
CA THR A 380 15.36 17.05 15.64
C THR A 380 15.23 18.34 16.46
N THR A 381 15.06 19.48 15.77
CA THR A 381 14.91 20.80 16.40
C THR A 381 13.46 21.25 16.58
N GLU A 382 12.55 20.73 15.76
CA GLU A 382 11.14 21.15 15.68
C GLU A 382 10.22 19.92 15.68
N ALA A 383 9.02 20.08 16.23
CA ALA A 383 7.99 19.05 16.23
C ALA A 383 7.28 19.00 14.87
N THR A 384 7.11 17.80 14.31
CA THR A 384 6.43 17.57 13.02
C THR A 384 5.33 16.53 13.18
N ILE A 385 4.38 16.49 12.25
CA ILE A 385 3.26 15.54 12.26
C ILE A 385 3.79 14.09 12.20
N ALA A 386 3.41 13.28 13.20
CA ALA A 386 3.88 11.91 13.39
C ALA A 386 2.85 10.84 12.94
N ASN A 387 1.56 11.19 12.91
CA ASN A 387 0.47 10.34 12.39
C ASN A 387 0.08 10.74 10.95
N ARG A 388 -0.91 10.10 10.33
CA ARG A 388 -1.43 10.51 9.02
C ARG A 388 -2.89 11.00 9.11
N PRO A 389 -3.13 12.33 9.03
CA PRO A 389 -4.45 12.94 9.08
C PRO A 389 -5.45 12.34 8.06
N SER A 390 -6.62 11.91 8.53
CA SER A 390 -7.61 11.15 7.72
C SER A 390 -8.37 11.94 6.63
N ASP A 391 -8.05 13.22 6.45
CA ASP A 391 -8.53 14.06 5.34
C ASP A 391 -7.47 14.18 4.20
N GLY A 392 -6.28 13.58 4.37
CA GLY A 392 -5.17 13.61 3.40
C GLY A 392 -4.18 14.78 3.58
N SER A 393 -4.53 15.76 4.41
CA SER A 393 -3.66 16.83 4.90
C SER A 393 -4.05 17.15 6.35
N GLU A 394 -3.24 17.97 7.04
CA GLU A 394 -3.69 18.60 8.29
C GLU A 394 -5.01 19.36 8.07
N ARG A 395 -5.81 19.43 9.14
CA ARG A 395 -7.07 20.17 9.21
C ARG A 395 -6.89 21.40 10.08
N VAL A 396 -7.53 22.51 9.70
CA VAL A 396 -7.69 23.68 10.57
C VAL A 396 -8.57 23.30 11.78
N VAL A 397 -8.01 23.33 12.98
CA VAL A 397 -8.68 23.03 14.25
C VAL A 397 -8.66 24.24 15.18
N ALA A 398 -9.47 24.20 16.24
CA ALA A 398 -9.64 25.33 17.15
C ALA A 398 -8.47 25.53 18.11
N ASN A 399 -7.99 24.43 18.69
CA ASN A 399 -6.96 24.42 19.73
C ASN A 399 -6.22 23.07 19.77
N SER A 400 -5.14 23.02 20.54
CA SER A 400 -4.31 21.83 20.75
C SER A 400 -3.83 21.72 22.19
N LEU A 401 -3.64 20.50 22.67
CA LEU A 401 -2.99 20.19 23.95
C LEU A 401 -1.49 19.99 23.68
N ALA A 402 -0.65 20.88 24.19
CA ALA A 402 0.78 20.91 23.90
C ALA A 402 1.63 20.62 25.14
N PHE A 403 2.76 19.96 24.91
CA PHE A 403 3.73 19.51 25.90
C PHE A 403 5.05 20.24 25.72
N PHE A 404 5.62 20.73 26.82
CA PHE A 404 6.84 21.52 26.86
C PHE A 404 7.81 20.92 27.86
N SER A 405 9.11 21.03 27.59
CA SER A 405 10.15 20.68 28.57
C SER A 405 11.04 21.89 28.83
N SER A 406 11.35 22.10 30.11
CA SER A 406 12.22 23.15 30.65
C SER A 406 13.59 22.61 31.10
N ALA A 407 13.94 21.38 30.71
CA ALA A 407 15.28 20.84 30.95
C ALA A 407 16.36 21.60 30.14
N PRO A 408 17.64 21.56 30.55
CA PRO A 408 18.73 22.29 29.89
C PRO A 408 18.85 22.02 28.38
N ALA A 409 18.52 23.04 27.58
CA ALA A 409 18.61 23.00 26.12
C ALA A 409 19.97 23.51 25.58
N GLY A 410 20.32 23.10 24.35
CA GLY A 410 21.43 23.67 23.57
C GLY A 410 22.85 23.34 24.08
N THR A 411 22.99 22.46 25.07
CA THR A 411 24.28 21.93 25.53
C THR A 411 24.37 20.46 25.17
N VAL A 412 25.40 20.06 24.41
CA VAL A 412 25.60 18.66 24.01
C VAL A 412 25.84 17.79 25.25
N THR A 413 24.86 16.95 25.58
CA THR A 413 24.93 15.97 26.66
C THR A 413 25.10 14.56 26.15
N ASP A 414 24.61 14.21 24.96
CA ASP A 414 25.02 13.02 24.21
C ASP A 414 25.09 13.28 22.69
N VAL A 415 25.30 12.25 21.88
CA VAL A 415 25.25 12.35 20.40
C VAL A 415 24.39 11.23 19.81
N ALA A 416 23.81 11.50 18.64
CA ALA A 416 23.14 10.52 17.78
C ALA A 416 23.86 10.44 16.42
N VAL A 417 23.72 9.32 15.72
CA VAL A 417 24.24 9.10 14.37
C VAL A 417 23.29 8.19 13.58
N ALA A 418 22.92 8.59 12.38
CA ALA A 418 21.94 7.88 11.54
C ALA A 418 22.16 8.15 10.04
N PRO A 419 21.70 7.26 9.15
CA PRO A 419 21.58 7.55 7.72
C PRO A 419 20.89 8.90 7.46
N ALA A 420 21.45 9.73 6.57
CA ALA A 420 20.91 11.05 6.23
C ALA A 420 19.84 11.01 5.11
N SER A 421 19.42 9.81 4.74
CA SER A 421 18.36 9.51 3.77
C SER A 421 17.10 9.12 4.53
N ALA A 422 15.95 9.68 4.16
CA ALA A 422 14.65 9.39 4.79
C ALA A 422 13.85 8.33 4.02
N LEU A 423 14.50 7.63 3.08
CA LEU A 423 13.90 6.50 2.36
C LEU A 423 14.07 5.20 3.16
N PRO A 424 13.16 4.23 3.01
CA PRO A 424 13.34 2.88 3.57
C PRO A 424 14.68 2.27 3.14
N ASP A 425 15.21 1.40 4.00
CA ASP A 425 16.46 0.65 3.77
C ASP A 425 17.72 1.54 3.63
N ALA A 426 17.67 2.77 4.18
CA ALA A 426 18.81 3.68 4.23
C ALA A 426 19.98 3.19 5.11
N ASP A 427 19.76 2.20 5.95
CA ASP A 427 20.79 1.45 6.65
C ASP A 427 21.59 0.50 5.71
N ALA A 428 21.18 0.34 4.46
CA ALA A 428 21.91 -0.46 3.47
C ALA A 428 22.66 0.42 2.43
N VAL A 429 23.71 -0.14 1.84
CA VAL A 429 24.52 0.47 0.76
C VAL A 429 25.01 -0.61 -0.20
N PHE A 430 25.18 -0.27 -1.48
CA PHE A 430 25.80 -1.18 -2.47
C PHE A 430 27.32 -1.04 -2.49
N PRO A 431 28.07 -2.11 -2.80
CA PRO A 431 29.50 -2.02 -3.13
C PRO A 431 29.78 -0.89 -4.13
N ARG A 432 30.85 -0.12 -3.88
CA ARG A 432 31.30 1.04 -4.68
C ARG A 432 30.40 2.28 -4.65
N LEU A 433 29.15 2.18 -4.19
CA LEU A 433 28.25 3.32 -3.97
C LEU A 433 28.37 3.80 -2.51
N GLY A 434 27.81 4.96 -2.17
CA GLY A 434 27.97 5.54 -0.83
C GLY A 434 26.67 6.00 -0.17
N ARG A 435 26.58 5.72 1.14
CA ARG A 435 25.54 6.23 2.04
C ARG A 435 26.04 7.47 2.76
N THR A 436 25.31 8.58 2.69
CA THR A 436 25.53 9.71 3.59
C THR A 436 24.94 9.40 4.97
N VAL A 437 25.74 9.59 6.01
CA VAL A 437 25.35 9.48 7.42
C VAL A 437 25.60 10.83 8.08
N SER A 438 24.65 11.27 8.89
CA SER A 438 24.76 12.51 9.67
C SER A 438 24.71 12.20 11.16
N ALA A 439 25.38 13.04 11.93
CA ALA A 439 25.41 13.02 13.39
C ALA A 439 24.85 14.33 13.95
N THR A 440 24.36 14.30 15.18
CA THR A 440 23.77 15.46 15.86
C THR A 440 23.98 15.32 17.37
N GLY A 441 24.22 16.43 18.06
CA GLY A 441 24.30 16.46 19.51
C GLY A 441 22.91 16.45 20.13
N LEU A 442 22.75 15.78 21.27
CA LEU A 442 21.51 15.73 22.03
C LEU A 442 21.67 16.55 23.32
N ASP A 443 20.77 17.50 23.57
CA ASP A 443 20.67 18.17 24.88
C ASP A 443 19.83 17.37 25.90
N GLU A 444 19.62 17.92 27.11
CA GLU A 444 18.84 17.22 28.16
C GLU A 444 17.34 17.10 27.82
N ASN A 445 16.87 17.68 26.71
CA ASN A 445 15.54 17.47 26.14
C ASN A 445 15.56 16.54 24.92
N PHE A 446 16.67 15.84 24.66
CA PHE A 446 16.94 15.09 23.42
C PHE A 446 16.83 15.94 22.14
N GLY A 447 16.87 17.27 22.26
CA GLY A 447 16.78 18.19 21.13
C GLY A 447 18.07 18.25 20.33
N GLY A 448 17.93 18.47 19.01
CA GLY A 448 19.07 18.56 18.09
C GLY A 448 19.95 19.79 18.32
N VAL A 449 21.22 19.55 18.63
CA VAL A 449 22.26 20.58 18.82
C VAL A 449 23.38 20.36 17.79
N PRO A 450 23.81 21.41 17.06
CA PRO A 450 24.97 21.32 16.17
C PRO A 450 26.23 20.84 16.90
N VAL A 451 26.92 19.86 16.32
CA VAL A 451 28.12 19.25 16.92
C VAL A 451 29.17 18.94 15.85
N ASP A 452 30.43 19.25 16.13
CA ASP A 452 31.57 18.79 15.34
C ASP A 452 32.24 17.59 16.04
N GLY A 453 32.54 16.54 15.28
CA GLY A 453 33.19 15.33 15.77
C GLY A 453 34.06 14.64 14.72
N VAL A 454 34.28 13.34 14.94
CA VAL A 454 35.03 12.47 14.03
C VAL A 454 34.23 11.20 13.77
N PHE A 455 34.06 10.87 12.49
CA PHE A 455 33.52 9.59 12.04
C PHE A 455 34.63 8.55 11.87
N ALA A 456 34.32 7.30 12.18
CA ALA A 456 35.14 6.14 11.84
C ALA A 456 34.24 4.92 11.55
N ALA A 457 34.73 4.00 10.72
CA ALA A 457 34.12 2.70 10.49
C ALA A 457 35.12 1.58 10.72
N ASP A 458 34.62 0.34 10.81
CA ASP A 458 35.42 -0.88 10.87
C ASP A 458 35.61 -1.50 9.47
N ALA A 459 35.24 -2.77 9.26
CA ALA A 459 35.41 -3.44 7.97
C ALA A 459 34.22 -3.15 7.03
N ALA A 460 34.30 -3.63 5.78
CA ALA A 460 33.30 -3.43 4.73
C ALA A 460 33.00 -1.97 4.31
N LEU A 461 33.37 -0.94 5.08
CA LEU A 461 33.07 0.46 4.80
C LEU A 461 34.33 1.32 4.64
N THR A 462 34.29 2.29 3.72
CA THR A 462 35.31 3.36 3.60
C THR A 462 34.69 4.72 3.92
N VAL A 463 35.28 5.46 4.85
CA VAL A 463 34.77 6.77 5.29
C VAL A 463 35.33 7.90 4.43
N GLU A 464 34.43 8.70 3.85
CA GLU A 464 34.67 9.95 3.12
C GLU A 464 34.06 11.12 3.94
N PRO A 465 34.83 11.79 4.82
CA PRO A 465 34.31 12.90 5.61
C PRO A 465 33.88 14.09 4.74
N VAL A 466 32.68 14.62 4.99
CA VAL A 466 32.15 15.79 4.27
C VAL A 466 32.37 17.06 5.10
N ASP A 467 31.99 17.02 6.38
CA ASP A 467 32.21 18.07 7.37
C ASP A 467 32.32 17.46 8.78
N GLY A 468 32.17 18.26 9.84
CA GLY A 468 32.26 17.80 11.24
C GLY A 468 31.04 17.04 11.75
N ALA A 469 29.90 17.10 11.04
CA ALA A 469 28.63 16.48 11.40
C ALA A 469 28.13 15.47 10.34
N THR A 470 28.74 15.43 9.15
CA THR A 470 28.34 14.57 8.03
C THR A 470 29.54 13.84 7.42
N ALA A 471 29.39 12.54 7.16
CA ALA A 471 30.32 11.75 6.37
C ALA A 471 29.58 10.80 5.42
N ARG A 472 30.23 10.46 4.31
CA ARG A 472 29.75 9.47 3.35
C ARG A 472 30.52 8.16 3.53
N PHE A 473 29.82 7.04 3.46
CA PHE A 473 30.35 5.71 3.72
C PHE A 473 30.19 4.87 2.46
N VAL A 474 31.31 4.57 1.80
CA VAL A 474 31.34 3.80 0.55
C VAL A 474 31.42 2.31 0.87
N GLY A 475 30.53 1.53 0.26
CA GLY A 475 30.50 0.07 0.42
C GLY A 475 31.70 -0.62 -0.23
N GLY A 476 32.32 -1.54 0.50
CA GLY A 476 33.41 -2.41 0.07
C GLY A 476 32.90 -3.80 -0.29
N ASP A 477 33.46 -4.83 0.35
CA ASP A 477 32.97 -6.21 0.27
C ASP A 477 31.63 -6.36 1.04
N PRO A 478 30.70 -7.25 0.62
CA PRO A 478 29.42 -7.45 1.31
C PRO A 478 29.54 -7.90 2.78
N GLY A 479 28.58 -7.48 3.60
CA GLY A 479 28.51 -7.74 5.04
C GLY A 479 28.17 -6.49 5.86
N ARG A 480 28.15 -6.61 7.18
CA ARG A 480 27.89 -5.48 8.10
C ARG A 480 29.14 -4.67 8.44
N GLY A 481 28.99 -3.36 8.58
CA GLY A 481 30.02 -2.45 9.07
C GLY A 481 29.47 -1.44 10.08
N THR A 482 30.17 -1.27 11.20
CA THR A 482 29.79 -0.32 12.26
C THR A 482 30.24 1.08 11.88
N VAL A 483 29.29 2.01 11.72
CA VAL A 483 29.58 3.45 11.68
C VAL A 483 29.61 3.98 13.10
N SER A 484 30.68 4.69 13.46
CA SER A 484 30.84 5.35 14.75
C SER A 484 31.07 6.85 14.58
N PHE A 485 30.46 7.66 15.44
CA PHE A 485 30.68 9.09 15.54
C PHE A 485 31.10 9.45 16.96
N THR A 486 32.17 10.24 17.12
CA THR A 486 32.67 10.68 18.43
C THR A 486 32.86 12.19 18.48
N ALA A 487 32.21 12.85 19.43
CA ALA A 487 32.36 14.29 19.71
C ALA A 487 32.32 14.56 21.22
N GLN A 488 33.13 15.52 21.69
CA GLN A 488 33.15 15.98 23.10
C GLN A 488 33.34 14.89 24.18
N GLY A 489 33.80 13.69 23.81
CA GLY A 489 33.92 12.53 24.72
C GLY A 489 32.65 11.65 24.80
N LYS A 490 31.67 11.92 23.95
CA LYS A 490 30.50 11.09 23.66
C LYS A 490 30.68 10.36 22.34
N THR A 491 30.11 9.15 22.25
CA THR A 491 30.22 8.28 21.08
C THR A 491 28.89 7.59 20.83
N ALA A 492 28.40 7.66 19.61
CA ALA A 492 27.26 6.88 19.13
C ALA A 492 27.67 6.00 17.96
N THR A 493 26.88 4.96 17.71
CA THR A 493 27.09 3.98 16.65
C THR A 493 25.78 3.66 15.94
N THR A 494 25.87 3.44 14.64
CA THR A 494 24.81 2.86 13.80
C THR A 494 25.46 1.84 12.86
N GLU A 495 24.72 0.84 12.40
CA GLU A 495 25.25 -0.18 11.48
C GLU A 495 24.87 0.18 10.04
N LEU A 496 25.75 -0.12 9.07
CA LEU A 496 25.37 -0.16 7.66
C LEU A 496 25.60 -1.57 7.08
N ARG A 497 24.61 -2.05 6.33
CA ARG A 497 24.67 -3.32 5.59
C ARG A 497 25.20 -3.08 4.16
N VAL A 498 26.36 -3.63 3.84
CA VAL A 498 26.88 -3.68 2.47
C VAL A 498 26.25 -4.88 1.75
N LEU A 499 25.44 -4.60 0.74
CA LEU A 499 24.67 -5.60 -0.02
C LEU A 499 25.52 -6.33 -1.06
N GLY A 500 24.93 -7.25 -1.83
CA GLY A 500 25.56 -7.78 -3.04
C GLY A 500 25.75 -6.72 -4.14
N ASP A 501 26.47 -7.08 -5.21
CA ASP A 501 26.64 -6.20 -6.37
C ASP A 501 25.29 -5.78 -6.98
N LEU A 502 25.15 -4.49 -7.29
CA LEU A 502 23.94 -3.90 -7.86
C LEU A 502 23.53 -4.60 -9.17
N GLN A 503 22.34 -5.21 -9.18
CA GLN A 503 21.79 -5.87 -10.37
C GLN A 503 20.81 -4.98 -11.13
N ARG A 504 19.96 -4.23 -10.42
CA ARG A 504 18.85 -3.48 -11.01
C ARG A 504 18.59 -2.17 -10.28
N LEU A 505 18.27 -1.11 -11.01
CA LEU A 505 17.66 0.11 -10.48
C LEU A 505 16.14 0.06 -10.66
N ARG A 506 15.39 0.55 -9.67
CA ARG A 506 13.93 0.70 -9.68
C ARG A 506 13.58 2.15 -9.29
N PRO A 507 12.98 2.96 -10.18
CA PRO A 507 12.51 4.30 -9.84
C PRO A 507 11.19 4.23 -9.06
N SER A 508 10.88 5.29 -8.30
CA SER A 508 9.59 5.44 -7.61
C SER A 508 8.39 5.58 -8.57
N SER A 509 8.63 5.94 -9.84
CA SER A 509 7.71 5.68 -10.94
C SER A 509 8.48 5.47 -12.25
N THR A 510 8.04 4.52 -13.06
CA THR A 510 8.54 4.30 -14.44
C THR A 510 7.87 5.22 -15.47
N VAL A 511 6.75 5.85 -15.12
CA VAL A 511 6.02 6.80 -15.96
C VAL A 511 5.66 8.06 -15.16
N VAL A 512 6.01 9.23 -15.69
CA VAL A 512 5.77 10.53 -15.09
C VAL A 512 4.91 11.37 -16.03
N SER A 513 3.72 11.76 -15.59
CA SER A 513 2.83 12.62 -16.35
C SER A 513 2.77 14.03 -15.77
N LEU A 514 3.08 15.02 -16.60
CA LEU A 514 3.11 16.44 -16.27
C LEU A 514 2.04 17.19 -17.09
N PRO A 515 0.75 16.96 -16.82
CA PRO A 515 -0.35 17.46 -17.64
C PRO A 515 -0.53 18.98 -17.68
N GLU A 516 -0.09 19.72 -16.65
CA GLU A 516 -0.35 21.16 -16.53
C GLU A 516 0.95 22.01 -16.62
N PRO A 517 0.92 23.20 -17.27
CA PRO A 517 2.09 24.06 -17.39
C PRO A 517 2.64 24.50 -16.03
N GLY A 518 3.93 24.27 -15.80
CA GLY A 518 4.61 24.58 -14.53
C GLY A 518 4.53 23.48 -13.47
N GLN A 519 3.81 22.39 -13.73
CA GLN A 519 3.88 21.19 -12.90
C GLN A 519 5.25 20.50 -13.05
N SER A 520 5.79 19.98 -11.94
CA SER A 520 6.95 19.09 -11.89
C SER A 520 6.62 17.83 -11.10
N ALA A 521 7.50 16.83 -11.14
CA ALA A 521 7.35 15.59 -10.39
C ALA A 521 8.67 15.10 -9.81
N ARG A 522 8.63 14.47 -8.64
CA ARG A 522 9.80 13.89 -7.96
C ARG A 522 9.96 12.40 -8.31
N VAL A 523 11.18 11.98 -8.59
CA VAL A 523 11.57 10.57 -8.74
C VAL A 523 12.72 10.25 -7.80
N SER A 524 12.63 9.15 -7.05
CA SER A 524 13.71 8.56 -6.25
C SER A 524 14.10 7.19 -6.83
N LEU A 525 15.30 6.71 -6.51
CA LEU A 525 15.87 5.47 -7.05
C LEU A 525 16.19 4.50 -5.91
N VAL A 526 15.75 3.24 -6.05
CA VAL A 526 16.12 2.12 -5.18
C VAL A 526 16.87 1.10 -6.02
N GLY A 527 18.07 0.71 -5.59
CA GLY A 527 18.83 -0.39 -6.17
C GLY A 527 18.37 -1.73 -5.61
N LEU A 528 18.64 -2.82 -6.33
CA LEU A 528 18.45 -4.19 -5.86
C LEU A 528 19.66 -5.07 -6.23
N ASP A 529 20.05 -5.97 -5.33
CA ASP A 529 21.04 -7.03 -5.60
C ASP A 529 20.39 -8.32 -6.17
N ALA A 530 21.15 -9.42 -6.21
CA ALA A 530 20.71 -10.70 -6.79
C ALA A 530 19.87 -11.58 -5.85
N ASP A 531 19.82 -11.28 -4.54
CA ASP A 531 18.90 -11.90 -3.57
C ASP A 531 17.72 -10.99 -3.22
N GLY A 532 17.56 -9.91 -3.99
CA GLY A 532 16.44 -8.98 -3.90
C GLY A 532 16.51 -8.03 -2.71
N PHE A 533 17.65 -7.93 -2.02
CA PHE A 533 17.87 -6.87 -1.04
C PHE A 533 17.94 -5.52 -1.74
N ARG A 534 17.56 -4.48 -1.01
CA ARG A 534 17.30 -3.13 -1.52
C ARG A 534 18.07 -2.08 -0.73
N ALA A 535 18.44 -0.99 -1.39
CA ALA A 535 18.89 0.23 -0.74
C ALA A 535 18.57 1.47 -1.61
N PRO A 536 18.28 2.64 -1.02
CA PRO A 536 18.10 3.88 -1.77
C PRO A 536 19.43 4.35 -2.34
N VAL A 537 19.46 4.69 -3.63
CA VAL A 537 20.67 5.14 -4.33
C VAL A 537 20.70 6.67 -4.35
N GLU A 538 21.75 7.25 -3.77
CA GLU A 538 21.85 8.70 -3.62
C GLU A 538 22.12 9.40 -4.94
N THR A 539 21.65 10.64 -5.07
CA THR A 539 21.81 11.50 -6.26
C THR A 539 23.27 11.70 -6.67
N HIS A 540 24.22 11.55 -5.73
CA HIS A 540 25.67 11.59 -5.98
C HIS A 540 26.19 10.37 -6.75
N ASP A 541 25.56 9.20 -6.59
CA ASP A 541 25.94 7.95 -7.26
C ASP A 541 25.27 7.76 -8.63
N LEU A 542 24.39 8.69 -9.02
CA LEU A 542 23.54 8.58 -10.20
C LEU A 542 23.95 9.54 -11.32
N GLN A 543 24.36 8.97 -12.45
CA GLN A 543 24.48 9.69 -13.71
C GLN A 543 23.09 9.78 -14.36
N VAL A 544 22.70 10.98 -14.78
CA VAL A 544 21.38 11.26 -15.36
C VAL A 544 21.53 11.77 -16.79
N ALA A 545 20.82 11.16 -17.73
CA ALA A 545 20.62 11.67 -19.08
C ALA A 545 19.12 11.93 -19.31
N SER A 546 18.77 12.98 -20.04
CA SER A 546 17.36 13.31 -20.32
C SER A 546 17.14 13.85 -21.73
N GLY A 547 15.95 13.61 -22.28
CA GLY A 547 15.49 14.27 -23.50
C GLY A 547 15.40 15.81 -23.33
N PRO A 548 15.46 16.58 -24.45
CA PRO A 548 15.50 18.04 -24.41
C PRO A 548 14.21 18.69 -23.86
N ASP A 549 13.10 17.94 -23.89
CA ASP A 549 11.79 18.38 -23.43
C ASP A 549 11.69 18.50 -21.89
N VAL A 550 12.67 17.99 -21.12
CA VAL A 550 12.71 18.10 -19.65
C VAL A 550 14.06 18.59 -19.13
N THR A 551 14.04 19.24 -17.98
CA THR A 551 15.20 19.47 -17.11
C THR A 551 15.05 18.62 -15.86
N VAL A 552 16.13 17.94 -15.45
CA VAL A 552 16.15 17.06 -14.27
C VAL A 552 17.20 17.58 -13.28
N THR A 553 16.79 17.85 -12.05
CA THR A 553 17.65 18.41 -10.99
C THR A 553 17.50 17.63 -9.70
N ALA A 554 18.60 17.26 -9.04
CA ALA A 554 18.56 16.69 -7.70
C ALA A 554 17.92 17.68 -6.71
N ASP A 555 17.02 17.20 -5.84
CA ASP A 555 16.37 18.01 -4.79
C ASP A 555 16.97 17.80 -3.39
N GLY A 556 18.06 17.03 -3.33
CA GLY A 556 18.75 16.62 -2.12
C GLY A 556 19.56 15.37 -2.41
N ARG A 557 19.62 14.45 -1.44
CA ARG A 557 20.28 13.14 -1.57
C ARG A 557 19.36 12.09 -2.19
N ASP A 558 18.06 12.19 -1.93
CA ASP A 558 17.10 11.08 -2.10
C ASP A 558 16.29 11.13 -3.41
N GLY A 559 16.49 12.12 -4.27
CA GLY A 559 15.65 12.25 -5.46
C GLY A 559 15.94 13.41 -6.39
N PHE A 560 15.21 13.39 -7.51
CA PHE A 560 15.30 14.33 -8.61
C PHE A 560 13.93 14.89 -8.96
N VAL A 561 13.84 16.20 -9.14
CA VAL A 561 12.67 16.89 -9.71
C VAL A 561 12.82 16.94 -11.23
N ILE A 562 11.84 16.39 -11.93
CA ILE A 562 11.67 16.47 -13.38
C ILE A 562 10.74 17.65 -13.69
N THR A 563 11.25 18.65 -14.42
CA THR A 563 10.56 19.88 -14.79
C THR A 563 10.42 19.95 -16.32
N PRO A 564 9.27 20.33 -16.89
CA PRO A 564 9.08 20.38 -18.33
C PRO A 564 9.65 21.66 -18.94
N ASN A 565 10.37 21.53 -20.05
CA ASN A 565 10.92 22.64 -20.84
C ASN A 565 9.94 23.11 -21.95
N VAL A 566 8.90 22.32 -22.23
CA VAL A 566 7.93 22.54 -23.32
C VAL A 566 6.49 22.46 -22.78
N ALA A 567 5.53 23.06 -23.49
CA ALA A 567 4.11 23.04 -23.11
C ALA A 567 3.39 21.73 -23.48
N SER A 568 3.95 20.95 -24.41
CA SER A 568 3.52 19.61 -24.77
C SER A 568 4.71 18.88 -25.38
N GLY A 569 4.96 17.62 -25.01
CA GLY A 569 6.13 16.88 -25.45
C GLY A 569 6.32 15.53 -24.74
N SER A 570 7.45 14.89 -24.98
CA SER A 570 7.77 13.57 -24.41
C SER A 570 9.28 13.38 -24.29
N ALA A 571 9.73 12.91 -23.13
CA ALA A 571 11.14 12.60 -22.88
C ALA A 571 11.31 11.23 -22.25
N THR A 572 12.46 10.62 -22.46
CA THR A 572 13.00 9.58 -21.56
C THR A 572 14.01 10.23 -20.64
N VAL A 573 14.04 9.81 -19.38
CA VAL A 573 15.10 10.14 -18.41
C VAL A 573 15.76 8.82 -18.00
N THR A 574 17.04 8.68 -18.32
CA THR A 574 17.84 7.50 -17.99
C THR A 574 18.67 7.78 -16.74
N PHE A 575 18.49 6.97 -15.71
CA PHE A 575 19.28 6.98 -14.47
C PHE A 575 20.27 5.83 -14.49
N THR A 576 21.55 6.06 -14.17
CA THR A 576 22.61 5.04 -14.20
C THR A 576 23.50 5.10 -12.98
N ALA A 577 23.69 3.98 -12.29
CA ALA A 577 24.65 3.78 -11.19
C ALA A 577 25.37 2.44 -11.37
N ASP A 578 26.67 2.38 -11.08
CA ASP A 578 27.52 1.18 -11.21
C ASP A 578 27.34 0.38 -12.52
N GLY A 579 27.13 1.09 -13.64
CA GLY A 579 26.90 0.50 -14.96
C GLY A 579 25.51 -0.12 -15.18
N ARG A 580 24.60 -0.09 -14.20
CA ARG A 580 23.18 -0.45 -14.35
C ARG A 580 22.36 0.79 -14.65
N SER A 581 21.50 0.70 -15.66
CA SER A 581 20.62 1.81 -16.09
C SER A 581 19.14 1.46 -15.94
N VAL A 582 18.30 2.47 -15.69
CA VAL A 582 16.84 2.37 -15.80
C VAL A 582 16.26 3.65 -16.41
N ASP A 583 15.28 3.49 -17.29
CA ASP A 583 14.56 4.59 -17.92
C ASP A 583 13.28 4.94 -17.16
N VAL A 584 12.93 6.22 -17.20
CA VAL A 584 11.62 6.76 -16.81
C VAL A 584 11.04 7.52 -18.01
N ALA A 585 9.84 7.13 -18.42
CA ALA A 585 9.12 7.81 -19.50
C ALA A 585 8.36 9.03 -18.96
N VAL A 586 8.51 10.18 -19.61
CA VAL A 586 7.87 11.44 -19.21
C VAL A 586 6.93 11.93 -20.32
N THR A 587 5.65 12.11 -20.00
CA THR A 587 4.65 12.72 -20.89
C THR A 587 4.32 14.13 -20.41
N ILE A 588 4.48 15.13 -21.27
CA ILE A 588 4.32 16.54 -20.93
C ILE A 588 3.11 17.12 -21.63
N GLY A 589 2.26 17.81 -20.88
CA GLY A 589 1.04 18.44 -21.37
C GLY A 589 0.06 17.44 -21.98
N TYR A 590 -0.87 17.97 -22.77
CA TYR A 590 -1.79 17.19 -23.59
C TYR A 590 -1.94 17.82 -24.97
N ARG A 591 -2.15 16.98 -25.99
CA ARG A 591 -2.66 17.38 -27.31
C ARG A 591 -4.18 17.19 -27.34
N SER A 592 -4.91 18.19 -27.82
CA SER A 592 -6.31 18.03 -28.26
C SER A 592 -6.32 17.42 -29.66
N LEU A 593 -6.99 16.28 -29.83
CA LEU A 593 -7.26 15.65 -31.11
C LEU A 593 -8.76 15.64 -31.39
N SER A 594 -9.19 16.11 -32.57
CA SER A 594 -10.61 16.17 -32.94
C SER A 594 -11.21 14.77 -33.09
N VAL A 595 -12.36 14.54 -32.45
CA VAL A 595 -13.15 13.30 -32.52
C VAL A 595 -14.42 13.52 -33.36
N ALA A 596 -15.02 14.71 -33.24
CA ALA A 596 -16.07 15.18 -34.12
C ALA A 596 -16.10 16.72 -34.19
N ASP A 597 -15.82 17.26 -35.37
CA ASP A 597 -16.09 18.65 -35.74
C ASP A 597 -17.56 18.88 -36.16
N PHE A 598 -18.36 17.81 -36.21
CA PHE A 598 -19.74 17.75 -36.70
C PHE A 598 -19.94 18.26 -38.14
N ALA A 599 -18.89 18.37 -38.95
CA ALA A 599 -19.01 18.68 -40.39
C ALA A 599 -19.79 17.58 -41.14
N ASP A 600 -19.75 16.36 -40.62
CA ASP A 600 -20.53 15.19 -41.03
C ASP A 600 -21.94 15.13 -40.42
N GLY A 601 -22.39 16.16 -39.69
CA GLY A 601 -23.56 16.14 -38.80
C GLY A 601 -24.90 15.68 -39.41
N ALA A 602 -25.05 15.74 -40.73
CA ALA A 602 -26.21 15.18 -41.45
C ALA A 602 -26.25 13.63 -41.48
N SER A 603 -25.14 12.96 -41.14
CA SER A 603 -25.01 11.51 -41.04
C SER A 603 -25.18 10.97 -39.62
N TRP A 604 -25.24 11.84 -38.60
CA TRP A 604 -25.40 11.45 -37.21
C TRP A 604 -26.81 10.90 -36.97
N GLY A 605 -26.87 9.72 -36.35
CA GLY A 605 -28.13 9.09 -35.97
C GLY A 605 -28.76 9.77 -34.76
N LYS A 606 -30.03 9.45 -34.51
CA LYS A 606 -30.70 9.81 -33.25
C LYS A 606 -31.35 8.61 -32.59
N ALA A 607 -31.31 8.58 -31.27
CA ALA A 607 -32.00 7.59 -30.43
C ALA A 607 -32.58 8.28 -29.20
N ALA A 608 -33.62 7.68 -28.59
CA ALA A 608 -34.28 8.24 -27.42
C ALA A 608 -34.84 7.15 -26.52
N ASP A 609 -34.64 7.29 -25.21
CA ASP A 609 -35.25 6.45 -24.18
C ASP A 609 -36.30 7.28 -23.44
N ARG A 610 -37.59 6.93 -23.60
CA ARG A 610 -38.74 7.62 -22.98
C ARG A 610 -38.72 9.14 -23.16
N ALA A 611 -38.34 9.58 -24.36
CA ALA A 611 -38.29 10.98 -24.78
C ALA A 611 -38.63 11.07 -26.28
N THR A 612 -38.93 12.29 -26.74
CA THR A 612 -38.96 12.62 -28.17
C THR A 612 -38.06 13.82 -28.45
N GLY A 613 -37.65 14.04 -29.70
CA GLY A 613 -36.77 15.15 -30.04
C GLY A 613 -36.35 15.24 -31.50
N THR A 614 -35.64 16.33 -31.80
CA THR A 614 -35.03 16.65 -33.09
C THR A 614 -33.53 16.88 -32.93
N THR A 615 -32.79 16.53 -33.99
CA THR A 615 -31.37 16.83 -34.12
C THR A 615 -31.21 17.54 -35.46
N THR A 616 -30.59 18.71 -35.46
CA THR A 616 -30.39 19.53 -36.67
C THR A 616 -29.00 20.16 -36.69
N LEU A 617 -28.50 20.48 -37.88
CA LEU A 617 -27.27 21.25 -38.01
C LEU A 617 -27.47 22.69 -37.50
N THR A 618 -26.48 23.20 -36.79
CA THR A 618 -26.36 24.58 -36.31
C THR A 618 -24.89 25.03 -36.42
N THR A 619 -24.53 26.19 -35.87
CA THR A 619 -23.15 26.70 -35.82
C THR A 619 -22.65 26.85 -34.39
N GLY A 620 -21.43 26.39 -34.13
CA GLY A 620 -20.75 26.47 -32.84
C GLY A 620 -20.31 27.89 -32.44
N PRO A 621 -19.63 28.03 -31.29
CA PRO A 621 -19.24 29.33 -30.72
C PRO A 621 -18.32 30.19 -31.61
N ASN A 622 -17.61 29.57 -32.56
CA ASN A 622 -16.68 30.21 -33.49
C ASN A 622 -17.18 30.19 -34.95
N GLY A 623 -18.39 29.67 -35.20
CA GLY A 623 -18.96 29.48 -36.55
C GLY A 623 -18.61 28.14 -37.20
N GLU A 624 -18.03 27.20 -36.44
CA GLU A 624 -17.82 25.81 -36.83
C GLU A 624 -19.15 25.03 -36.97
N PRO A 625 -19.18 23.87 -37.64
CA PRO A 625 -20.37 23.01 -37.65
C PRO A 625 -20.72 22.51 -36.24
N ALA A 626 -22.02 22.37 -35.96
CA ALA A 626 -22.53 21.93 -34.67
C ALA A 626 -23.86 21.17 -34.83
N LEU A 627 -24.27 20.45 -33.77
CA LEU A 627 -25.57 19.80 -33.68
C LEU A 627 -26.43 20.47 -32.61
N ALA A 628 -27.60 20.98 -32.99
CA ALA A 628 -28.67 21.33 -32.07
C ALA A 628 -29.50 20.08 -31.73
N LEU A 629 -29.77 19.85 -30.45
CA LEU A 629 -30.60 18.77 -29.93
C LEU A 629 -31.79 19.37 -29.17
N ASP A 630 -32.99 19.32 -29.78
CA ASP A 630 -34.24 19.60 -29.06
C ASP A 630 -34.76 18.32 -28.43
N TYR A 631 -35.20 18.36 -27.17
CA TYR A 631 -35.65 17.17 -26.45
C TYR A 631 -36.86 17.44 -25.54
N ASP A 632 -37.77 16.47 -25.48
CA ASP A 632 -38.96 16.47 -24.64
C ASP A 632 -38.88 15.37 -23.59
N PHE A 633 -38.58 15.78 -22.35
CA PHE A 633 -38.51 14.92 -21.18
C PHE A 633 -39.79 14.98 -20.33
N THR A 634 -40.89 15.52 -20.86
CA THR A 634 -42.23 15.47 -20.21
C THR A 634 -42.94 14.12 -20.42
N THR A 635 -42.45 13.29 -21.35
CA THR A 635 -43.16 12.06 -21.77
C THR A 635 -43.11 10.89 -20.78
N SER A 636 -42.34 11.00 -19.69
CA SER A 636 -42.25 9.98 -18.63
C SER A 636 -41.70 10.55 -17.32
N THR A 637 -41.94 9.86 -16.19
CA THR A 637 -41.36 10.15 -14.87
C THR A 637 -40.19 9.21 -14.51
N GLY A 638 -39.85 8.24 -15.37
CA GLY A 638 -38.64 7.42 -15.20
C GLY A 638 -37.36 8.17 -15.59
N THR A 639 -36.28 7.44 -15.89
CA THR A 639 -35.14 8.01 -16.62
C THR A 639 -35.51 8.25 -18.08
N ARG A 640 -35.17 9.44 -18.58
CA ARG A 640 -35.37 9.88 -19.97
C ARG A 640 -34.02 10.22 -20.59
N GLY A 641 -33.92 10.09 -21.90
CA GLY A 641 -32.75 10.56 -22.62
C GLY A 641 -32.96 10.73 -24.11
N TYR A 642 -32.21 11.66 -24.69
CA TYR A 642 -32.18 11.94 -26.13
C TYR A 642 -30.73 12.02 -26.60
N TYR A 643 -30.40 11.28 -27.66
CA TYR A 643 -29.03 10.89 -27.98
C TYR A 643 -28.67 11.23 -29.42
N ALA A 644 -27.53 11.91 -29.61
CA ALA A 644 -26.82 11.94 -30.88
C ALA A 644 -25.97 10.65 -30.98
N VAL A 645 -26.12 9.92 -32.08
CA VAL A 645 -25.50 8.60 -32.28
C VAL A 645 -24.44 8.72 -33.37
N ALA A 646 -23.22 8.25 -33.10
CA ALA A 646 -22.11 8.34 -34.04
C ALA A 646 -22.44 7.60 -35.36
N PRO A 647 -22.13 8.15 -36.55
CA PRO A 647 -22.54 7.58 -37.85
C PRO A 647 -22.14 6.12 -38.03
N GLU A 648 -21.00 5.72 -37.49
CA GLU A 648 -20.41 4.38 -37.56
C GLU A 648 -21.28 3.32 -36.88
N MET A 649 -22.15 3.72 -35.95
CA MET A 649 -23.11 2.82 -35.29
C MET A 649 -24.27 2.40 -36.20
N ALA A 650 -24.39 2.96 -37.40
CA ALA A 650 -25.32 2.48 -38.42
C ALA A 650 -24.85 1.15 -39.06
N THR A 651 -23.57 0.80 -38.91
CA THR A 651 -23.00 -0.46 -39.42
C THR A 651 -23.10 -1.57 -38.37
N SER A 652 -23.75 -2.68 -38.73
CA SER A 652 -23.86 -3.85 -37.84
C SER A 652 -22.47 -4.39 -37.47
N GLY A 653 -22.26 -4.70 -36.19
CA GLY A 653 -20.97 -5.15 -35.66
C GLY A 653 -19.96 -4.04 -35.36
N SER A 654 -20.24 -2.77 -35.70
CA SER A 654 -19.37 -1.64 -35.39
C SER A 654 -19.24 -1.39 -33.89
N LEU A 655 -18.03 -1.07 -33.44
CA LEU A 655 -17.75 -0.66 -32.05
C LEU A 655 -18.03 0.83 -31.81
N GLY A 656 -18.09 1.65 -32.87
CA GLY A 656 -18.16 3.12 -32.83
C GLY A 656 -16.97 3.78 -33.54
N ARG A 657 -16.91 5.12 -33.53
CA ARG A 657 -15.76 5.87 -34.07
C ARG A 657 -14.55 5.69 -33.17
N GLN A 658 -13.51 5.02 -33.66
CA GLN A 658 -12.24 4.87 -32.92
C GLN A 658 -11.58 6.24 -32.66
N LEU A 659 -11.02 6.42 -31.46
CA LEU A 659 -10.18 7.57 -31.10
C LEU A 659 -8.69 7.23 -31.24
N GLU A 660 -7.87 8.24 -31.50
CA GLU A 660 -6.41 8.12 -31.59
C GLU A 660 -5.73 8.12 -30.21
N GLY A 661 -4.64 7.35 -30.07
CA GLY A 661 -3.82 7.29 -28.86
C GLY A 661 -4.54 6.78 -27.62
N GLN A 662 -4.18 7.34 -26.46
CA GLN A 662 -4.76 7.02 -25.15
C GLN A 662 -5.40 8.27 -24.49
N PRO A 663 -6.65 8.64 -24.86
CA PRO A 663 -7.35 9.78 -24.27
C PRO A 663 -7.50 9.68 -22.75
N GLN A 664 -7.07 10.72 -22.04
CA GLN A 664 -7.22 10.89 -20.58
C GLN A 664 -8.52 11.65 -20.24
N ALA A 665 -9.03 12.44 -21.18
CA ALA A 665 -10.36 13.03 -21.12
C ALA A 665 -10.88 13.30 -22.55
N LEU A 666 -12.17 13.62 -22.65
CA LEU A 666 -12.75 14.29 -23.82
C LEU A 666 -13.25 15.68 -23.42
N THR A 667 -13.32 16.60 -24.37
CA THR A 667 -13.89 17.94 -24.20
C THR A 667 -14.95 18.20 -25.27
N LEU A 668 -16.05 18.85 -24.90
CA LEU A 668 -17.17 19.16 -25.80
C LEU A 668 -17.66 20.58 -25.51
N TRP A 669 -17.85 21.42 -26.53
CA TRP A 669 -18.56 22.69 -26.35
C TRP A 669 -20.06 22.44 -26.29
N ILE A 670 -20.71 23.02 -25.28
CA ILE A 670 -22.15 22.87 -25.00
C ILE A 670 -22.79 24.24 -24.83
N ASN A 671 -23.74 24.58 -25.70
CA ASN A 671 -24.63 25.73 -25.53
C ASN A 671 -25.75 25.35 -24.56
N GLY A 672 -25.68 25.85 -23.34
CA GLY A 672 -26.62 25.47 -22.27
C GLY A 672 -27.96 26.21 -22.34
N ASP A 673 -29.03 25.52 -21.92
CA ASP A 673 -30.37 26.06 -21.69
C ASP A 673 -30.67 26.32 -20.20
N GLY A 674 -29.70 26.07 -19.30
CA GLY A 674 -29.85 26.19 -17.85
C GLY A 674 -30.77 25.13 -17.20
N SER A 675 -31.23 24.13 -17.94
CA SER A 675 -32.22 23.14 -17.44
C SER A 675 -31.68 22.16 -16.39
N GLY A 676 -30.36 22.06 -16.26
CA GLY A 676 -29.68 21.05 -15.45
C GLY A 676 -29.65 19.66 -16.08
N VAL A 677 -29.91 19.53 -17.39
CA VAL A 677 -29.77 18.27 -18.14
C VAL A 677 -28.36 17.68 -17.95
N TRP A 678 -28.25 16.36 -17.88
CA TRP A 678 -26.97 15.67 -17.66
C TRP A 678 -26.37 15.15 -18.97
N PRO A 679 -25.19 15.63 -19.40
CA PRO A 679 -24.49 15.13 -20.57
C PRO A 679 -23.59 13.94 -20.21
N ARG A 680 -23.62 12.89 -21.05
CA ARG A 680 -22.85 11.65 -20.88
C ARG A 680 -22.35 11.16 -22.25
N ILE A 681 -21.09 10.79 -22.36
CA ILE A 681 -20.51 10.19 -23.57
C ILE A 681 -20.43 8.68 -23.37
N GLN A 682 -21.04 7.91 -24.28
CA GLN A 682 -21.02 6.44 -24.25
C GLN A 682 -19.99 5.91 -25.25
N MET A 683 -19.13 5.00 -24.80
CA MET A 683 -18.00 4.48 -25.57
C MET A 683 -17.81 2.96 -25.39
N LYS A 684 -17.07 2.33 -26.31
CA LYS A 684 -16.57 0.96 -26.21
C LYS A 684 -15.06 0.99 -25.96
N ASN A 685 -14.57 0.25 -24.97
CA ASN A 685 -13.15 0.18 -24.65
C ASN A 685 -12.44 -1.00 -25.36
N GLY A 686 -11.12 -1.08 -25.26
CA GLY A 686 -10.30 -2.11 -25.91
C GLY A 686 -10.61 -3.55 -25.47
N ALA A 687 -11.07 -3.72 -24.23
CA ALA A 687 -11.56 -4.99 -23.69
C ALA A 687 -13.03 -5.31 -24.08
N GLY A 688 -13.57 -4.63 -25.11
CA GLY A 688 -14.92 -4.86 -25.60
C GLY A 688 -16.05 -4.48 -24.62
N THR A 689 -15.75 -3.74 -23.54
CA THR A 689 -16.74 -3.31 -22.54
C THR A 689 -17.28 -1.92 -22.87
N THR A 690 -18.57 -1.69 -22.66
CA THR A 690 -19.19 -0.36 -22.87
C THR A 690 -19.07 0.48 -21.60
N ILE A 691 -18.34 1.59 -21.69
CA ILE A 691 -18.16 2.58 -20.62
C ILE A 691 -19.02 3.82 -20.87
N ASN A 692 -19.21 4.63 -19.84
CA ASN A 692 -19.85 5.93 -19.93
C ASN A 692 -18.97 6.96 -19.21
N LEU A 693 -18.68 8.08 -19.87
CA LEU A 693 -17.94 9.21 -19.32
C LEU A 693 -18.94 10.31 -19.01
N ASP A 694 -18.91 10.82 -17.78
CA ASP A 694 -19.94 11.73 -17.27
C ASP A 694 -19.44 13.17 -17.23
N GLY A 695 -20.29 14.09 -17.69
CA GLY A 695 -20.05 15.53 -17.63
C GLY A 695 -20.86 16.20 -16.53
N PRO A 696 -20.59 17.48 -16.24
CA PRO A 696 -21.37 18.29 -15.29
C PRO A 696 -22.79 18.56 -15.82
N ASN A 697 -23.77 18.63 -14.92
CA ASN A 697 -25.13 19.07 -15.26
C ASN A 697 -25.13 20.48 -15.86
N VAL A 698 -25.87 20.67 -16.95
CA VAL A 698 -25.94 21.93 -17.72
C VAL A 698 -26.84 22.95 -17.00
N THR A 699 -26.32 23.55 -15.93
CA THR A 699 -26.99 24.60 -15.15
C THR A 699 -26.68 26.02 -15.63
N TRP A 700 -25.86 26.16 -16.67
CA TRP A 700 -25.49 27.43 -17.30
C TRP A 700 -26.32 27.69 -18.58
N THR A 701 -26.32 28.95 -19.02
CA THR A 701 -26.86 29.37 -20.32
C THR A 701 -25.75 29.92 -21.21
N GLY A 702 -25.73 29.54 -22.50
CA GLY A 702 -24.66 29.93 -23.42
C GLY A 702 -23.57 28.86 -23.58
N TRP A 703 -22.61 29.12 -24.47
CA TRP A 703 -21.51 28.19 -24.77
C TRP A 703 -20.49 28.09 -23.64
N GLN A 704 -20.26 26.86 -23.15
CA GLN A 704 -19.18 26.51 -22.23
C GLN A 704 -18.58 25.15 -22.65
N GLN A 705 -17.26 24.97 -22.49
CA GLN A 705 -16.62 23.67 -22.73
C GLN A 705 -16.77 22.78 -21.48
N ALA A 706 -17.31 21.58 -21.66
CA ALA A 706 -17.43 20.55 -20.64
C ALA A 706 -16.35 19.48 -20.83
N ARG A 707 -15.77 18.99 -19.73
CA ARG A 707 -14.75 17.93 -19.70
C ARG A 707 -15.37 16.61 -19.19
N PHE A 708 -14.94 15.51 -19.80
CA PHE A 708 -15.39 14.14 -19.53
C PHE A 708 -14.15 13.26 -19.30
N THR A 709 -13.80 12.99 -18.04
CA THR A 709 -12.57 12.25 -17.69
C THR A 709 -12.68 10.76 -18.03
N VAL A 710 -11.62 10.17 -18.57
CA VAL A 710 -11.48 8.72 -18.78
C VAL A 710 -10.91 8.10 -17.50
N PRO A 711 -11.50 7.02 -16.95
CA PRO A 711 -10.96 6.36 -15.75
C PRO A 711 -9.55 5.79 -15.97
N ALA A 712 -8.69 5.88 -14.96
CA ALA A 712 -7.39 5.22 -14.96
C ALA A 712 -7.55 3.69 -15.16
N GLY A 713 -6.58 3.07 -15.84
CA GLY A 713 -6.63 1.63 -16.17
C GLY A 713 -7.62 1.26 -17.28
N THR A 714 -8.30 2.21 -17.92
CA THR A 714 -9.21 1.92 -19.04
C THR A 714 -8.46 1.31 -20.24
N PRO A 715 -8.85 0.12 -20.74
CA PRO A 715 -8.22 -0.47 -21.92
C PRO A 715 -8.49 0.33 -23.21
N TYR A 716 -7.45 0.59 -23.98
CA TYR A 716 -7.51 1.29 -25.28
C TYR A 716 -7.47 0.29 -26.46
N PRO A 717 -7.93 0.65 -27.67
CA PRO A 717 -8.49 1.96 -28.07
C PRO A 717 -9.94 2.17 -27.63
N LEU A 718 -10.32 3.45 -27.46
CA LEU A 718 -11.69 3.85 -27.20
C LEU A 718 -12.45 4.08 -28.51
N HIS A 719 -13.74 3.74 -28.53
CA HIS A 719 -14.64 3.99 -29.65
C HIS A 719 -15.88 4.77 -29.19
N LEU A 720 -16.14 5.94 -29.76
CA LEU A 720 -17.33 6.75 -29.49
C LEU A 720 -18.59 6.10 -30.09
N GLN A 721 -19.62 5.91 -29.27
CA GLN A 721 -20.91 5.36 -29.70
C GLN A 721 -22.01 6.41 -29.72
N ARG A 722 -22.18 7.18 -28.64
CA ARG A 722 -23.28 8.14 -28.47
C ARG A 722 -22.89 9.32 -27.56
N ILE A 723 -23.36 10.51 -27.89
CA ILE A 723 -23.45 11.64 -26.96
C ILE A 723 -24.89 11.68 -26.43
N ARG A 724 -25.06 11.64 -25.12
CA ARG A 724 -26.34 11.41 -24.45
C ARG A 724 -26.72 12.59 -23.56
N LEU A 725 -27.89 13.18 -23.79
CA LEU A 725 -28.56 14.04 -22.83
C LEU A 725 -29.52 13.19 -21.98
N LEU A 726 -29.50 13.35 -20.66
CA LEU A 726 -30.23 12.54 -19.70
C LEU A 726 -30.93 13.37 -18.63
N GLU A 727 -32.09 12.87 -18.18
CA GLU A 727 -32.75 13.31 -16.94
C GLU A 727 -33.17 12.07 -16.14
N THR A 728 -32.73 12.01 -14.89
CA THR A 728 -32.98 10.91 -13.94
C THR A 728 -33.96 11.31 -12.84
N ARG A 729 -34.18 12.60 -12.61
CA ARG A 729 -35.06 13.14 -11.58
C ARG A 729 -36.52 12.95 -12.01
N SER A 730 -37.27 12.17 -11.23
CA SER A 730 -38.68 11.84 -11.52
C SER A 730 -39.67 12.99 -11.27
N ALA A 731 -39.29 13.94 -10.41
CA ALA A 731 -40.10 15.12 -10.04
C ALA A 731 -39.90 16.33 -10.97
N VAL A 732 -38.91 16.29 -11.87
CA VAL A 732 -38.57 17.37 -12.81
C VAL A 732 -39.12 17.00 -14.19
N SER A 733 -39.72 17.93 -14.94
CA SER A 733 -40.36 17.64 -16.23
C SER A 733 -40.37 18.88 -17.12
N TYR A 734 -39.74 18.82 -18.28
CA TYR A 734 -39.48 19.97 -19.14
C TYR A 734 -39.18 19.56 -20.60
N ARG A 735 -39.09 20.58 -21.46
CA ARG A 735 -38.47 20.53 -22.80
C ARG A 735 -37.22 21.39 -22.77
N GLY A 736 -36.18 20.97 -23.46
CA GLY A 736 -34.91 21.71 -23.55
C GLY A 736 -34.33 21.70 -24.95
N HIS A 737 -33.28 22.48 -25.13
CA HIS A 737 -32.58 22.70 -26.38
C HIS A 737 -31.10 22.93 -26.05
N VAL A 738 -30.23 22.03 -26.49
CA VAL A 738 -28.79 22.11 -26.26
C VAL A 738 -28.06 21.95 -27.58
N GLU A 739 -27.16 22.88 -27.89
CA GLU A 739 -26.28 22.76 -29.05
C GLU A 739 -24.92 22.21 -28.61
N ILE A 740 -24.32 21.35 -29.42
CA ILE A 740 -23.00 20.75 -29.17
C ILE A 740 -22.07 20.96 -30.36
N ALA A 741 -20.82 21.33 -30.08
CA ALA A 741 -19.78 21.65 -31.06
C ALA A 741 -18.43 21.07 -30.62
N ALA A 742 -17.53 20.84 -31.58
CA ALA A 742 -16.13 20.41 -31.39
C ALA A 742 -15.92 19.42 -30.23
N LEU A 743 -16.24 18.14 -30.48
CA LEU A 743 -15.83 17.05 -29.59
C LEU A 743 -14.34 16.74 -29.83
N GLU A 744 -13.53 16.94 -28.82
CA GLU A 744 -12.09 16.66 -28.83
C GLU A 744 -11.74 15.60 -27.79
N SER A 745 -10.55 15.02 -27.95
CA SER A 745 -9.93 14.08 -27.01
C SER A 745 -8.60 14.67 -26.53
N ILE A 746 -8.40 14.62 -25.21
CA ILE A 746 -7.24 15.13 -24.50
C ILE A 746 -6.29 13.95 -24.32
N VAL A 747 -5.26 13.88 -25.15
CA VAL A 747 -4.36 12.72 -25.28
C VAL A 747 -2.96 13.12 -24.83
N ALA A 748 -2.29 12.27 -24.07
CA ALA A 748 -0.86 12.45 -23.79
C ALA A 748 -0.04 12.28 -25.10
N PRO A 749 1.11 12.94 -25.25
CA PRO A 749 2.09 12.60 -26.28
C PRO A 749 2.58 11.15 -26.10
N ASP A 750 2.78 10.43 -27.21
CA ASP A 750 3.20 9.03 -27.17
C ASP A 750 4.67 8.93 -26.77
N VAL A 751 4.99 8.05 -25.80
CA VAL A 751 6.35 7.80 -25.32
C VAL A 751 6.60 6.30 -25.24
N ALA A 752 7.80 5.85 -25.59
CA ALA A 752 8.18 4.46 -25.42
C ALA A 752 8.28 4.15 -23.92
N GLN A 753 7.51 3.17 -23.45
CA GLN A 753 7.59 2.75 -22.05
C GLN A 753 8.88 1.93 -21.81
N PRO A 754 9.55 2.10 -20.66
CA PRO A 754 10.71 1.29 -20.28
C PRO A 754 10.35 -0.19 -20.23
N VAL A 755 11.04 -1.03 -21.01
CA VAL A 755 11.03 -2.48 -20.79
C VAL A 755 12.03 -2.77 -19.68
N ALA A 756 11.53 -3.09 -18.49
CA ALA A 756 12.39 -3.52 -17.39
C ALA A 756 13.09 -4.84 -17.77
N PRO A 757 14.41 -4.98 -17.54
CA PRO A 757 15.09 -6.24 -17.80
C PRO A 757 14.52 -7.35 -16.89
N VAL A 758 14.16 -8.47 -17.51
CA VAL A 758 13.75 -9.67 -16.78
C VAL A 758 14.97 -10.25 -16.08
N VAL A 759 14.85 -10.54 -14.79
CA VAL A 759 15.88 -11.21 -13.99
C VAL A 759 15.31 -12.58 -13.64
N HIS A 760 15.98 -13.64 -14.11
CA HIS A 760 15.61 -15.02 -13.79
C HIS A 760 16.26 -15.43 -12.47
N ASP A 761 15.47 -15.92 -11.51
CA ASP A 761 16.05 -16.36 -10.24
C ASP A 761 16.74 -17.74 -10.37
N PRO A 762 18.01 -17.87 -9.92
CA PRO A 762 18.81 -19.09 -10.04
C PRO A 762 18.40 -20.23 -9.08
N VAL A 763 17.34 -20.06 -8.27
CA VAL A 763 16.69 -21.17 -7.56
C VAL A 763 16.07 -22.17 -8.53
N ILE A 764 15.59 -21.74 -9.70
CA ILE A 764 15.12 -22.63 -10.76
C ILE A 764 16.32 -23.23 -11.51
N VAL A 765 16.34 -24.55 -11.65
CA VAL A 765 17.37 -25.28 -12.40
C VAL A 765 17.06 -25.19 -13.89
N THR A 766 17.69 -24.27 -14.60
CA THR A 766 17.60 -24.16 -16.07
C THR A 766 18.21 -25.36 -16.79
N ASN A 767 19.36 -25.84 -16.28
CA ASN A 767 20.09 -26.97 -16.83
C ASN A 767 20.55 -27.96 -15.75
N GLY A 768 19.90 -29.10 -15.65
CA GLY A 768 20.20 -30.18 -14.70
C GLY A 768 18.94 -30.80 -14.11
N THR A 769 19.09 -31.40 -12.92
CA THR A 769 18.01 -31.94 -12.07
C THR A 769 18.36 -31.68 -10.60
N VAL A 770 17.42 -31.89 -9.68
CA VAL A 770 17.65 -31.89 -8.23
C VAL A 770 17.77 -33.31 -7.63
N ALA A 771 18.02 -34.31 -8.47
CA ALA A 771 18.15 -35.71 -8.04
C ALA A 771 19.38 -35.99 -7.14
N ASP A 772 20.31 -35.04 -7.00
CA ASP A 772 21.43 -35.10 -6.06
C ASP A 772 21.07 -34.64 -4.64
N ARG A 773 19.89 -34.03 -4.45
CA ARG A 773 19.50 -33.40 -3.18
C ARG A 773 18.96 -34.42 -2.18
N PRO A 774 19.44 -34.39 -0.92
CA PRO A 774 19.11 -35.42 0.09
C PRO A 774 17.67 -35.36 0.61
N GLN A 775 16.93 -34.30 0.32
CA GLN A 775 15.50 -34.17 0.60
C GLN A 775 14.80 -33.60 -0.64
N ARG A 776 13.64 -34.15 -1.01
CA ARG A 776 12.89 -33.80 -2.23
C ARG A 776 11.40 -33.69 -1.95
N ILE A 777 10.80 -32.54 -2.24
CA ILE A 777 9.37 -32.26 -2.00
C ILE A 777 8.71 -31.89 -3.33
N ALA A 778 7.70 -32.65 -3.76
CA ALA A 778 6.93 -32.33 -4.96
C ALA A 778 5.82 -31.32 -4.66
N VAL A 779 5.56 -30.44 -5.62
CA VAL A 779 4.55 -29.37 -5.54
C VAL A 779 3.67 -29.41 -6.79
N MET A 780 2.36 -29.37 -6.59
CA MET A 780 1.36 -29.23 -7.66
C MET A 780 0.26 -28.26 -7.25
N SER A 781 -0.43 -27.64 -8.21
CA SER A 781 -1.54 -26.71 -7.96
C SER A 781 -2.46 -26.59 -9.17
N ASP A 782 -3.60 -25.92 -9.01
CA ASP A 782 -4.43 -25.44 -10.13
C ASP A 782 -4.80 -26.57 -11.13
N ALA A 783 -5.39 -27.65 -10.59
CA ALA A 783 -5.97 -28.72 -11.38
C ALA A 783 -7.44 -28.45 -11.76
N GLN A 784 -8.19 -27.78 -10.86
CA GLN A 784 -9.57 -27.32 -11.00
C GLN A 784 -10.50 -28.33 -11.71
N PHE A 785 -10.81 -29.45 -11.06
CA PHE A 785 -11.82 -30.41 -11.55
C PHE A 785 -13.13 -30.40 -10.76
N VAL A 786 -14.18 -30.98 -11.38
CA VAL A 786 -15.52 -31.14 -10.80
C VAL A 786 -16.03 -32.59 -10.86
N ALA A 787 -16.67 -33.05 -9.80
CA ALA A 787 -17.21 -34.40 -9.65
C ALA A 787 -18.41 -34.72 -10.53
N ARG A 788 -19.07 -33.70 -11.10
CA ARG A 788 -20.06 -33.87 -12.18
C ARG A 788 -19.44 -34.27 -13.54
N SER A 789 -18.12 -34.13 -13.68
CA SER A 789 -17.36 -34.43 -14.91
C SER A 789 -16.09 -35.24 -14.60
N PRO A 790 -16.21 -36.44 -13.98
CA PRO A 790 -15.06 -37.20 -13.45
C PRO A 790 -14.11 -37.72 -14.54
N GLU A 791 -14.59 -37.84 -15.79
CA GLU A 791 -13.78 -38.26 -16.95
C GLU A 791 -13.13 -37.08 -17.71
N SER A 792 -13.20 -35.86 -17.17
CA SER A 792 -12.72 -34.65 -17.85
C SER A 792 -11.20 -34.57 -17.96
N GLY A 793 -10.70 -33.79 -18.93
CA GLY A 793 -9.25 -33.56 -19.13
C GLY A 793 -8.54 -33.02 -17.89
N ALA A 794 -9.21 -32.23 -17.05
CA ALA A 794 -8.69 -31.76 -15.77
C ALA A 794 -8.40 -32.92 -14.79
N VAL A 795 -9.34 -33.88 -14.66
CA VAL A 795 -9.12 -35.09 -13.83
C VAL A 795 -8.04 -35.99 -14.43
N GLN A 796 -8.02 -36.16 -15.76
CA GLN A 796 -7.01 -36.97 -16.43
C GLN A 796 -5.60 -36.37 -16.24
N GLY A 797 -5.46 -35.04 -16.39
CA GLY A 797 -4.24 -34.29 -16.13
C GLY A 797 -3.80 -34.36 -14.67
N ALA A 798 -4.71 -34.19 -13.72
CA ALA A 798 -4.41 -34.35 -12.29
C ALA A 798 -3.89 -35.75 -11.95
N ARG A 799 -4.54 -36.80 -12.47
CA ARG A 799 -4.11 -38.20 -12.30
C ARG A 799 -2.77 -38.48 -12.98
N GLN A 800 -2.50 -37.91 -14.16
CA GLN A 800 -1.20 -38.01 -14.81
C GLN A 800 -0.11 -37.38 -13.95
N THR A 801 -0.31 -36.13 -13.51
CA THR A 801 0.67 -35.40 -12.70
C THR A 801 0.97 -36.12 -11.38
N LEU A 802 -0.03 -36.70 -10.70
CA LEU A 802 0.16 -37.52 -9.50
C LEU A 802 1.00 -38.79 -9.76
N ARG A 803 0.89 -39.42 -10.94
CA ARG A 803 1.71 -40.58 -11.33
C ARG A 803 3.14 -40.20 -11.66
N GLU A 804 3.35 -39.06 -12.32
CA GLU A 804 4.69 -38.51 -12.57
C GLU A 804 5.41 -38.17 -11.26
N ILE A 805 4.70 -37.49 -10.35
CA ILE A 805 5.17 -37.17 -8.99
C ILE A 805 5.53 -38.45 -8.22
N LEU A 806 4.67 -39.46 -8.21
CA LEU A 806 4.95 -40.72 -7.51
C LEU A 806 6.16 -41.46 -8.12
N ALA A 807 6.32 -41.42 -9.44
CA ALA A 807 7.45 -42.02 -10.14
C ALA A 807 8.80 -41.29 -9.91
N ALA A 808 8.76 -40.04 -9.42
CA ALA A 808 9.96 -39.29 -9.04
C ALA A 808 10.45 -39.59 -7.61
N GLU A 809 9.67 -40.35 -6.81
CA GLU A 809 9.97 -40.77 -5.43
C GLU A 809 10.30 -39.63 -4.41
N PRO A 810 9.52 -38.54 -4.33
CA PRO A 810 9.71 -37.48 -3.31
C PRO A 810 9.41 -37.97 -1.88
N ASP A 811 9.92 -37.26 -0.88
CA ASP A 811 9.63 -37.49 0.55
C ASP A 811 8.21 -37.04 0.95
N ARG A 812 7.66 -36.07 0.20
CA ARG A 812 6.41 -35.36 0.50
C ARG A 812 5.81 -34.77 -0.77
N LEU A 813 4.48 -34.74 -0.87
CA LEU A 813 3.73 -33.92 -1.82
C LEU A 813 3.10 -32.71 -1.10
N VAL A 814 3.07 -31.54 -1.74
CA VAL A 814 2.23 -30.42 -1.35
C VAL A 814 1.33 -30.00 -2.51
N ILE A 815 0.02 -29.96 -2.26
CA ILE A 815 -1.00 -29.48 -3.19
C ILE A 815 -1.32 -28.04 -2.80
N VAL A 816 -0.91 -27.05 -3.59
CA VAL A 816 -0.97 -25.62 -3.27
C VAL A 816 -2.22 -24.98 -3.86
N GLY A 817 -3.38 -25.47 -3.43
CA GLY A 817 -4.71 -24.97 -3.80
C GLY A 817 -5.20 -25.31 -5.20
N ASP A 818 -6.47 -25.01 -5.42
CA ASP A 818 -7.21 -25.14 -6.67
C ASP A 818 -7.13 -26.54 -7.29
N PHE A 819 -7.24 -27.58 -6.46
CA PHE A 819 -7.31 -28.96 -6.93
C PHE A 819 -8.73 -29.29 -7.41
N VAL A 820 -9.74 -28.84 -6.65
CA VAL A 820 -11.16 -28.80 -7.07
C VAL A 820 -11.50 -27.44 -7.70
N ASP A 821 -12.68 -27.33 -8.32
CA ASP A 821 -13.15 -26.08 -8.99
C ASP A 821 -14.30 -25.36 -8.25
N GLU A 822 -15.19 -26.07 -7.52
CA GLU A 822 -16.44 -25.52 -6.97
C GLU A 822 -16.72 -25.80 -5.49
N ALA A 823 -15.69 -26.21 -4.72
CA ALA A 823 -15.78 -26.44 -3.27
C ALA A 823 -16.94 -27.34 -2.77
N SER A 824 -17.57 -28.17 -3.63
CA SER A 824 -18.71 -28.98 -3.21
C SER A 824 -18.24 -30.26 -2.51
N PRO A 825 -19.03 -30.84 -1.58
CA PRO A 825 -18.66 -32.09 -0.92
C PRO A 825 -18.39 -33.23 -1.91
N ALA A 826 -19.07 -33.25 -3.06
CA ALA A 826 -18.85 -34.25 -4.11
C ALA A 826 -17.48 -34.08 -4.80
N ASP A 827 -16.99 -32.84 -4.95
CA ASP A 827 -15.67 -32.55 -5.52
C ASP A 827 -14.57 -33.01 -4.56
N PHE A 828 -14.72 -32.77 -3.25
CA PHE A 828 -13.81 -33.28 -2.23
C PHE A 828 -13.86 -34.81 -2.06
N GLU A 829 -15.04 -35.43 -2.21
CA GLU A 829 -15.16 -36.90 -2.33
C GLU A 829 -14.43 -37.44 -3.57
N LEU A 830 -14.42 -36.71 -4.69
CA LEU A 830 -13.64 -37.10 -5.88
C LEU A 830 -12.14 -36.88 -5.66
N ALA A 831 -11.73 -35.75 -5.10
CA ALA A 831 -10.34 -35.45 -4.77
C ALA A 831 -9.73 -36.51 -3.86
N SER A 832 -10.44 -36.89 -2.79
CA SER A 832 -10.03 -37.96 -1.87
C SER A 832 -9.78 -39.28 -2.61
N ARG A 833 -10.74 -39.72 -3.44
CA ARG A 833 -10.61 -40.95 -4.25
C ARG A 833 -9.45 -40.89 -5.25
N ILE A 834 -9.23 -39.75 -5.90
CA ILE A 834 -8.08 -39.56 -6.81
C ILE A 834 -6.77 -39.73 -6.05
N LEU A 835 -6.65 -39.15 -4.86
CA LEU A 835 -5.45 -39.25 -4.03
C LEU A 835 -5.26 -40.69 -3.52
N ASP A 836 -6.29 -41.34 -2.99
CA ASP A 836 -6.26 -42.76 -2.57
C ASP A 836 -5.79 -43.71 -3.70
N GLU A 837 -6.37 -43.56 -4.89
CA GLU A 837 -6.10 -44.40 -6.05
C GLU A 837 -4.69 -44.17 -6.62
N GLU A 838 -4.31 -42.90 -6.86
CA GLU A 838 -3.04 -42.59 -7.53
C GLU A 838 -1.84 -42.66 -6.58
N ILE A 839 -1.96 -42.19 -5.33
CA ILE A 839 -0.86 -42.17 -4.33
C ILE A 839 -1.14 -42.96 -3.04
N GLY A 840 -2.28 -42.77 -2.36
CA GLY A 840 -2.60 -43.41 -1.08
C GLY A 840 -1.43 -43.40 -0.07
N ASP A 841 -1.27 -44.48 0.69
CA ASP A 841 -0.19 -44.65 1.69
C ASP A 841 1.25 -44.63 1.13
N ARG A 842 1.46 -44.52 -0.19
CA ARG A 842 2.79 -44.58 -0.84
C ARG A 842 3.57 -43.28 -0.73
N LEU A 843 2.89 -42.14 -0.62
CA LEU A 843 3.48 -40.80 -0.59
C LEU A 843 2.64 -39.89 0.32
N PRO A 844 3.15 -39.47 1.49
CA PRO A 844 2.42 -38.54 2.35
C PRO A 844 2.29 -37.16 1.66
N TYR A 845 1.10 -36.58 1.72
CA TYR A 845 0.81 -35.26 1.15
C TYR A 845 0.35 -34.25 2.21
N VAL A 846 0.37 -32.98 1.84
CA VAL A 846 -0.34 -31.87 2.50
C VAL A 846 -1.13 -31.13 1.43
N TYR A 847 -2.32 -30.63 1.75
CA TYR A 847 -3.19 -29.89 0.83
C TYR A 847 -3.48 -28.53 1.48
N VAL A 848 -3.13 -27.47 0.77
CA VAL A 848 -3.39 -26.07 1.15
C VAL A 848 -4.62 -25.59 0.38
N PRO A 849 -5.62 -24.93 0.99
CA PRO A 849 -6.78 -24.45 0.27
C PRO A 849 -6.47 -23.19 -0.56
N GLY A 850 -6.91 -23.20 -1.82
CA GLY A 850 -6.99 -22.05 -2.72
C GLY A 850 -8.41 -21.47 -2.79
N ASN A 851 -8.66 -20.57 -3.73
CA ASN A 851 -9.97 -19.93 -3.85
C ASN A 851 -11.04 -20.85 -4.46
N HIS A 852 -10.68 -21.87 -5.23
CA HIS A 852 -11.65 -22.85 -5.71
C HIS A 852 -12.04 -23.89 -4.63
N GLU A 853 -11.27 -24.01 -3.54
CA GLU A 853 -11.70 -24.70 -2.31
C GLU A 853 -12.76 -23.91 -1.51
N VAL A 854 -13.10 -22.68 -1.89
CA VAL A 854 -14.24 -21.90 -1.36
C VAL A 854 -15.19 -21.36 -2.45
N MET A 855 -15.02 -21.72 -3.72
CA MET A 855 -15.80 -21.17 -4.84
C MET A 855 -17.19 -21.80 -4.95
N GLY A 856 -18.11 -21.38 -4.08
CA GLY A 856 -19.51 -21.83 -4.09
C GLY A 856 -19.87 -22.78 -2.93
N GLY A 857 -18.89 -23.19 -2.14
CA GLY A 857 -19.05 -23.93 -0.89
C GLY A 857 -18.27 -23.26 0.27
N PRO A 858 -18.67 -23.46 1.53
CA PRO A 858 -17.90 -22.98 2.68
C PRO A 858 -16.62 -23.80 2.87
N ILE A 859 -15.57 -23.18 3.43
CA ILE A 859 -14.30 -23.84 3.76
C ILE A 859 -14.46 -25.09 4.64
N SER A 860 -15.52 -25.16 5.44
CA SER A 860 -15.86 -26.35 6.24
C SER A 860 -16.12 -27.62 5.42
N ASN A 861 -16.36 -27.52 4.11
CA ASN A 861 -16.40 -28.66 3.21
C ASN A 861 -14.98 -29.26 2.98
N PHE A 862 -13.96 -28.41 2.88
CA PHE A 862 -12.56 -28.81 2.83
C PHE A 862 -12.11 -29.38 4.18
N GLU A 863 -12.41 -28.69 5.29
CA GLU A 863 -12.03 -29.11 6.64
C GLU A 863 -12.57 -30.51 6.99
N ALA A 864 -13.82 -30.79 6.60
CA ALA A 864 -14.46 -32.10 6.80
C ALA A 864 -13.85 -33.25 5.96
N ALA A 865 -13.04 -32.94 4.95
CA ALA A 865 -12.40 -33.91 4.06
C ALA A 865 -10.88 -34.04 4.30
N PHE A 866 -10.18 -32.93 4.59
CA PHE A 866 -8.72 -32.87 4.64
C PHE A 866 -8.14 -32.33 5.95
N GLY A 867 -8.95 -31.82 6.87
CA GLY A 867 -8.52 -31.30 8.17
C GLY A 867 -8.16 -29.80 8.16
N ASP A 868 -7.30 -29.41 9.08
CA ASP A 868 -7.03 -28.01 9.41
C ASP A 868 -6.46 -27.23 8.21
N THR A 869 -6.94 -25.99 8.01
CA THR A 869 -6.56 -25.16 6.84
C THR A 869 -5.19 -24.50 6.97
N THR A 870 -4.64 -24.48 8.19
CA THR A 870 -3.25 -24.13 8.52
C THR A 870 -2.59 -25.29 9.26
N THR A 871 -1.35 -25.60 8.92
CA THR A 871 -0.62 -26.73 9.52
C THR A 871 0.87 -26.43 9.59
N ALA A 872 1.57 -27.14 10.48
CA ALA A 872 3.02 -27.15 10.51
C ALA A 872 3.57 -28.57 10.73
N SER A 873 4.70 -28.88 10.09
CA SER A 873 5.38 -30.17 10.25
C SER A 873 6.86 -30.12 9.84
N THR A 874 7.74 -30.81 10.55
CA THR A 874 9.16 -30.91 10.17
C THR A 874 9.42 -32.18 9.35
N VAL A 875 10.07 -32.03 8.20
CA VAL A 875 10.55 -33.13 7.35
C VAL A 875 12.05 -32.91 7.08
N GLY A 876 12.90 -33.90 7.36
CA GLY A 876 14.33 -33.87 7.01
C GLY A 876 15.21 -32.81 7.69
N GLY A 877 14.68 -32.04 8.64
CA GLY A 877 15.33 -30.83 9.19
C GLY A 877 14.83 -29.51 8.58
N THR A 878 13.81 -29.58 7.72
CA THR A 878 13.09 -28.43 7.16
C THR A 878 11.69 -28.35 7.78
N ARG A 879 11.30 -27.21 8.37
CA ARG A 879 9.92 -26.96 8.83
C ARG A 879 9.06 -26.55 7.62
N LEU A 880 7.93 -27.21 7.44
CA LEU A 880 6.91 -26.86 6.45
C LEU A 880 5.76 -26.18 7.20
N ILE A 881 5.38 -24.98 6.79
CA ILE A 881 4.24 -24.21 7.32
C ILE A 881 3.23 -24.01 6.18
N THR A 882 1.94 -24.21 6.41
CA THR A 882 0.87 -23.96 5.43
C THR A 882 -0.12 -22.91 5.91
N LEU A 883 -0.47 -21.98 5.03
CA LEU A 883 -1.37 -20.86 5.30
C LEU A 883 -2.55 -20.85 4.32
N ASN A 884 -3.75 -20.61 4.86
CA ASN A 884 -4.99 -20.49 4.14
C ASN A 884 -5.12 -19.07 3.55
N SER A 885 -4.98 -18.95 2.23
CA SER A 885 -5.24 -17.70 1.50
C SER A 885 -6.46 -17.79 0.59
N SER A 886 -7.38 -18.74 0.82
CA SER A 886 -8.54 -19.03 -0.04
C SER A 886 -9.42 -17.80 -0.35
N ALA A 887 -9.54 -16.85 0.58
CA ALA A 887 -10.30 -15.61 0.37
C ALA A 887 -9.52 -14.48 -0.34
N GLY A 888 -8.34 -14.76 -0.93
CA GLY A 888 -7.46 -13.75 -1.53
C GLY A 888 -6.73 -12.86 -0.52
N SER A 889 -6.77 -13.23 0.75
CA SER A 889 -6.11 -12.60 1.90
C SER A 889 -6.03 -13.63 3.03
N PHE A 890 -4.98 -13.56 3.86
CA PHE A 890 -4.88 -14.37 5.06
C PHE A 890 -5.99 -14.00 6.04
N ARG A 891 -6.11 -12.74 6.45
CA ARG A 891 -7.16 -12.26 7.37
C ARG A 891 -8.58 -12.55 6.88
N ALA A 892 -8.84 -12.41 5.59
CA ALA A 892 -10.16 -12.70 5.03
C ALA A 892 -10.52 -14.20 5.07
N SER A 893 -9.51 -15.07 5.21
CA SER A 893 -9.69 -16.52 5.41
C SER A 893 -9.73 -16.86 6.90
N ASP A 894 -8.75 -16.37 7.67
CA ASP A 894 -8.66 -16.40 9.14
C ASP A 894 -7.69 -15.29 9.62
N ALA A 895 -8.14 -14.45 10.56
CA ALA A 895 -7.39 -13.33 11.13
C ALA A 895 -6.19 -13.71 12.02
N SER A 896 -6.12 -14.96 12.50
CA SER A 896 -5.05 -15.45 13.39
C SER A 896 -3.75 -15.80 12.66
N GLN A 897 -3.77 -15.93 11.33
CA GLN A 897 -2.69 -16.57 10.58
C GLN A 897 -1.34 -15.85 10.59
N LEU A 898 -1.33 -14.51 10.71
CA LEU A 898 -0.08 -13.75 10.88
C LEU A 898 0.47 -13.79 12.31
N ALA A 899 -0.28 -14.29 13.30
CA ALA A 899 0.27 -14.72 14.58
C ALA A 899 0.82 -16.14 14.46
N PHE A 900 0.01 -17.10 14.00
CA PHE A 900 0.41 -18.50 13.79
C PHE A 900 1.72 -18.65 12.99
N LEU A 901 1.88 -17.89 11.89
CA LEU A 901 3.13 -17.87 11.12
C LEU A 901 4.32 -17.44 11.97
N ARG A 902 4.19 -16.41 12.82
CA ARG A 902 5.29 -15.89 13.63
C ARG A 902 5.57 -16.78 14.85
N ASP A 903 4.56 -17.40 15.42
CA ASP A 903 4.71 -18.43 16.46
C ASP A 903 5.50 -19.63 15.90
N GLU A 904 5.12 -20.14 14.72
CA GLU A 904 5.84 -21.23 14.04
C GLU A 904 7.26 -20.85 13.55
N LEU A 905 7.49 -19.58 13.19
CA LEU A 905 8.84 -19.08 12.87
C LEU A 905 9.71 -18.92 14.12
N ALA A 906 9.13 -18.54 15.28
CA ALA A 906 9.85 -18.51 16.56
C ALA A 906 10.21 -19.94 17.03
N ASP A 907 9.25 -20.87 16.97
CA ASP A 907 9.49 -22.30 17.21
C ASP A 907 10.56 -22.86 16.26
N ALA A 908 10.53 -22.48 14.98
CA ALA A 908 11.54 -22.85 14.00
C ALA A 908 12.90 -22.15 14.20
N ALA A 909 12.97 -21.05 14.95
CA ALA A 909 14.22 -20.39 15.33
C ALA A 909 14.91 -21.18 16.47
N ASP A 910 14.18 -21.45 17.55
CA ASP A 910 14.69 -22.16 18.74
C ASP A 910 14.96 -23.66 18.46
N ASP A 911 14.23 -24.30 17.54
CA ASP A 911 14.45 -25.69 17.17
C ASP A 911 15.79 -25.87 16.41
N SER A 912 16.83 -26.25 17.16
CA SER A 912 18.16 -26.60 16.63
C SER A 912 18.20 -27.78 15.65
N SER A 913 17.10 -28.54 15.50
CA SER A 913 16.96 -29.58 14.47
C SER A 913 16.40 -29.04 13.14
N VAL A 914 15.81 -27.84 13.16
CA VAL A 914 15.38 -27.11 11.97
C VAL A 914 16.52 -26.21 11.47
N THR A 915 16.93 -26.41 10.22
CA THR A 915 17.94 -25.58 9.54
C THR A 915 17.34 -24.67 8.45
N GLY A 916 16.06 -24.84 8.13
CA GLY A 916 15.34 -23.93 7.24
C GLY A 916 13.83 -24.18 7.19
N VAL A 917 13.11 -23.27 6.54
CA VAL A 917 11.64 -23.22 6.54
C VAL A 917 11.07 -23.10 5.12
N LEU A 918 10.03 -23.85 4.81
CA LEU A 918 9.20 -23.67 3.62
C LEU A 918 7.79 -23.23 4.03
N VAL A 919 7.33 -22.11 3.50
CA VAL A 919 5.97 -21.60 3.71
C VAL A 919 5.15 -21.79 2.44
N PHE A 920 3.95 -22.35 2.56
CA PHE A 920 3.04 -22.58 1.43
C PHE A 920 1.73 -21.83 1.62
N ALA A 921 1.31 -21.09 0.59
CA ALA A 921 0.02 -20.41 0.53
C ALA A 921 -0.45 -20.36 -0.93
N HIS A 922 -1.75 -20.46 -1.23
CA HIS A 922 -2.18 -20.47 -2.63
C HIS A 922 -1.87 -19.15 -3.38
N HIS A 923 -2.32 -18.01 -2.87
CA HIS A 923 -2.01 -16.69 -3.44
C HIS A 923 -0.59 -16.22 -3.06
N PRO A 924 0.25 -15.76 -4.02
CA PRO A 924 1.54 -15.14 -3.74
C PRO A 924 1.44 -13.71 -3.19
N ALA A 925 2.53 -13.26 -2.59
CA ALA A 925 2.67 -11.87 -2.11
C ALA A 925 2.81 -10.86 -3.26
N ASP A 926 3.40 -11.23 -4.39
CA ASP A 926 3.46 -10.42 -5.62
C ASP A 926 3.20 -11.31 -6.85
N ASP A 927 2.29 -10.90 -7.73
CA ASP A 927 1.99 -11.58 -8.99
C ASP A 927 2.99 -11.09 -10.07
N PRO A 928 3.77 -11.97 -10.72
CA PRO A 928 4.77 -11.55 -11.70
C PRO A 928 4.16 -10.99 -13.01
N GLN A 929 2.87 -11.24 -13.27
CA GLN A 929 2.21 -10.75 -14.48
C GLN A 929 1.88 -9.24 -14.37
N PRO A 930 1.90 -8.46 -15.47
CA PRO A 930 1.62 -7.03 -15.44
C PRO A 930 0.23 -6.63 -14.92
N ALA A 931 -0.71 -7.57 -14.85
CA ALA A 931 -2.07 -7.35 -14.37
C ALA A 931 -2.18 -7.26 -12.84
N LYS A 932 -1.22 -7.84 -12.08
CA LYS A 932 -1.24 -7.90 -10.61
C LYS A 932 -2.57 -8.43 -10.04
N ALA A 933 -3.20 -9.35 -10.76
CA ALA A 933 -4.56 -9.84 -10.50
C ALA A 933 -4.57 -11.08 -9.58
N SER A 934 -3.43 -11.76 -9.48
CA SER A 934 -3.31 -13.11 -8.90
C SER A 934 -2.43 -13.11 -7.64
N GLN A 935 -2.63 -12.14 -6.75
CA GLN A 935 -1.82 -11.93 -5.54
C GLN A 935 -2.69 -11.60 -4.33
N LEU A 936 -2.11 -11.65 -3.12
CA LEU A 936 -2.75 -11.17 -1.89
C LEU A 936 -3.31 -9.75 -2.08
N SER A 937 -4.63 -9.62 -1.90
CA SER A 937 -5.40 -8.41 -2.19
C SER A 937 -5.13 -7.27 -1.21
N ASP A 938 -4.86 -7.61 0.05
CA ASP A 938 -4.38 -6.68 1.07
C ASP A 938 -2.86 -6.51 0.95
N ARG A 939 -2.42 -5.32 0.53
CA ARG A 939 -1.00 -5.03 0.26
C ARG A 939 -0.19 -4.76 1.54
N THR A 940 -0.85 -4.39 2.64
CA THR A 940 -0.20 -4.24 3.95
C THR A 940 0.03 -5.62 4.56
N GLU A 941 -0.93 -6.54 4.39
CA GLU A 941 -0.79 -7.96 4.74
C GLU A 941 0.32 -8.64 3.94
N ALA A 942 0.38 -8.41 2.61
CA ALA A 942 1.45 -8.94 1.77
C ALA A 942 2.83 -8.44 2.20
N ALA A 943 2.96 -7.15 2.54
CA ALA A 943 4.21 -6.57 3.02
C ALA A 943 4.64 -7.16 4.38
N ALA A 944 3.71 -7.24 5.34
CA ALA A 944 3.93 -7.85 6.65
C ALA A 944 4.35 -9.33 6.56
N PHE A 945 3.70 -10.08 5.66
CA PHE A 945 4.06 -11.46 5.37
C PHE A 945 5.49 -11.57 4.85
N THR A 946 5.89 -10.74 3.86
CA THR A 946 7.27 -10.75 3.35
C THR A 946 8.31 -10.31 4.39
N ALA A 947 7.96 -9.36 5.26
CA ALA A 947 8.85 -8.87 6.32
C ALA A 947 9.18 -9.99 7.32
N ALA A 948 8.17 -10.69 7.86
CA ALA A 948 8.38 -11.79 8.81
C ALA A 948 9.29 -12.92 8.28
N LEU A 949 9.26 -13.19 6.97
CA LEU A 949 10.16 -14.17 6.34
C LEU A 949 11.61 -13.64 6.24
N ALA A 950 11.79 -12.37 5.89
CA ALA A 950 13.09 -11.72 5.77
C ALA A 950 13.76 -11.47 7.14
N GLU A 951 12.97 -11.11 8.16
CA GLU A 951 13.36 -10.99 9.56
C GLU A 951 13.86 -12.34 10.08
N PHE A 952 13.05 -13.42 9.97
CA PHE A 952 13.45 -14.77 10.37
C PHE A 952 14.78 -15.19 9.72
N ARG A 953 14.94 -14.95 8.40
CA ARG A 953 16.18 -15.24 7.65
C ARG A 953 17.37 -14.50 8.25
N THR A 954 17.19 -13.22 8.55
CA THR A 954 18.26 -12.29 8.93
C THR A 954 18.73 -12.50 10.37
N ASP A 955 17.78 -12.72 11.29
CA ASP A 955 18.08 -12.85 12.73
C ASP A 955 18.59 -14.24 13.08
N THR A 956 17.99 -15.30 12.52
CA THR A 956 18.36 -16.69 12.84
C THR A 956 19.52 -17.22 12.00
N GLY A 957 19.78 -16.61 10.84
CA GLY A 957 20.68 -17.15 9.82
C GLY A 957 20.22 -18.50 9.24
N LYS A 958 18.96 -18.90 9.42
CA LYS A 958 18.35 -20.09 8.81
C LYS A 958 17.73 -19.72 7.45
N SER A 959 17.81 -20.65 6.50
CA SER A 959 17.29 -20.43 5.15
C SER A 959 15.77 -20.55 5.10
N ILE A 960 15.12 -19.76 4.26
CA ILE A 960 13.65 -19.75 4.13
C ILE A 960 13.22 -19.49 2.69
N ALA A 961 12.10 -20.08 2.30
CA ALA A 961 11.43 -19.82 1.03
C ALA A 961 9.90 -19.91 1.15
N VAL A 962 9.20 -19.26 0.23
CA VAL A 962 7.74 -19.36 0.06
C VAL A 962 7.40 -19.96 -1.30
N VAL A 963 6.36 -20.80 -1.33
CA VAL A 963 5.87 -21.46 -2.54
C VAL A 963 4.36 -21.23 -2.69
N ASN A 964 3.95 -20.78 -3.88
CA ASN A 964 2.58 -20.38 -4.21
C ASN A 964 2.06 -21.05 -5.49
N GLY A 965 0.77 -20.87 -5.80
CA GLY A 965 0.10 -21.30 -7.04
C GLY A 965 -0.65 -20.13 -7.68
N HIS A 966 -1.90 -20.34 -8.10
CA HIS A 966 -2.92 -19.33 -8.42
C HIS A 966 -2.71 -18.50 -9.70
N VAL A 967 -1.49 -18.02 -9.96
CA VAL A 967 -1.14 -17.18 -11.12
C VAL A 967 -1.33 -17.95 -12.44
N GLY A 968 -1.25 -19.28 -12.40
CA GLY A 968 -1.32 -20.14 -13.57
C GLY A 968 -0.18 -19.97 -14.56
N ALA A 969 0.99 -19.65 -14.04
CA ALA A 969 2.27 -19.61 -14.72
C ALA A 969 3.40 -19.89 -13.72
N PHE A 970 4.42 -20.62 -14.15
CA PHE A 970 5.62 -20.87 -13.33
C PHE A 970 6.46 -19.58 -13.22
N HIS A 971 7.03 -19.31 -12.05
CA HIS A 971 7.93 -18.16 -11.84
C HIS A 971 8.80 -18.34 -10.60
N ALA A 972 9.98 -17.70 -10.55
CA ALA A 972 10.71 -17.53 -9.30
C ALA A 972 11.39 -16.16 -9.23
N ALA A 973 11.47 -15.62 -8.02
CA ALA A 973 12.13 -14.38 -7.67
C ALA A 973 12.83 -14.51 -6.30
N ALA A 974 13.67 -13.54 -5.96
CA ALA A 974 14.13 -13.32 -4.60
C ALA A 974 13.64 -11.97 -4.08
N THR A 975 13.44 -11.86 -2.78
CA THR A 975 13.12 -10.61 -2.09
C THR A 975 13.71 -10.67 -0.70
N ASP A 976 14.60 -9.73 -0.40
CA ASP A 976 15.25 -9.57 0.90
C ASP A 976 15.80 -10.91 1.48
N GLY A 977 16.45 -11.70 0.62
CA GLY A 977 17.08 -12.96 0.97
C GLY A 977 16.20 -14.22 0.91
N VAL A 978 14.90 -14.06 0.70
CA VAL A 978 13.90 -15.15 0.66
C VAL A 978 13.64 -15.56 -0.80
N SER A 979 13.69 -16.85 -1.12
CA SER A 979 13.23 -17.35 -2.43
C SER A 979 11.69 -17.35 -2.46
N GLN A 980 11.10 -16.75 -3.49
CA GLN A 980 9.67 -16.82 -3.79
C GLN A 980 9.48 -17.63 -5.07
N LEU A 981 8.71 -18.72 -4.99
CA LEU A 981 8.44 -19.63 -6.10
C LEU A 981 6.93 -19.69 -6.35
N ILE A 982 6.54 -19.65 -7.62
CA ILE A 982 5.15 -19.84 -8.05
C ILE A 982 5.11 -21.07 -8.96
N ASN A 983 4.32 -22.06 -8.55
CA ASN A 983 4.00 -23.24 -9.33
C ASN A 983 2.88 -22.90 -10.34
N GLY A 984 3.06 -23.30 -11.60
CA GLY A 984 2.02 -23.19 -12.63
C GLY A 984 1.09 -24.40 -12.64
N ASN A 985 0.08 -24.36 -13.52
CA ASN A 985 -1.02 -25.32 -13.47
C ASN A 985 -0.60 -26.78 -13.67
N SER A 986 -1.17 -27.68 -12.88
CA SER A 986 -0.92 -29.13 -12.94
C SER A 986 -2.03 -29.92 -13.63
N GLY A 987 -3.21 -29.33 -13.87
CA GLY A 987 -4.32 -29.98 -14.58
C GLY A 987 -5.09 -29.07 -15.54
N LYS A 988 -5.29 -27.80 -15.18
CA LYS A 988 -5.96 -26.78 -16.02
C LYS A 988 -4.98 -26.15 -17.03
N SER A 989 -5.48 -25.68 -18.17
CA SER A 989 -4.66 -24.88 -19.11
C SER A 989 -4.09 -23.63 -18.43
N PRO A 990 -2.84 -23.21 -18.70
CA PRO A 990 -2.20 -22.06 -18.06
C PRO A 990 -2.89 -20.73 -18.37
N SER A 991 -2.75 -19.78 -17.45
CA SER A 991 -3.27 -18.41 -17.57
C SER A 991 -2.32 -17.48 -18.33
N GLY A 992 -1.00 -17.76 -18.26
CA GLY A 992 0.05 -16.98 -18.92
C GLY A 992 0.39 -17.43 -20.33
N THR A 993 1.34 -16.72 -20.96
CA THR A 993 1.98 -17.16 -22.22
C THR A 993 3.23 -17.98 -21.91
N PRO A 994 3.76 -18.82 -22.82
CA PRO A 994 5.05 -19.49 -22.63
C PRO A 994 6.18 -18.56 -22.17
N ALA A 995 6.28 -17.37 -22.76
CA ALA A 995 7.28 -16.35 -22.42
C ALA A 995 7.07 -15.68 -21.05
N THR A 996 5.94 -15.93 -20.39
CA THR A 996 5.64 -15.48 -19.01
C THR A 996 5.37 -16.64 -18.05
N GLY A 997 5.88 -17.84 -18.37
CA GLY A 997 5.80 -19.05 -17.52
C GLY A 997 4.55 -19.92 -17.75
N GLY A 998 3.72 -19.60 -18.74
CA GLY A 998 2.47 -20.28 -19.04
C GLY A 998 2.65 -21.62 -19.77
N PHE A 999 2.85 -22.69 -19.00
CA PHE A 999 2.75 -24.08 -19.42
C PHE A 999 2.14 -24.94 -18.30
N THR A 1000 1.88 -26.22 -18.58
CA THR A 1000 1.29 -27.17 -17.63
C THR A 1000 2.39 -28.09 -17.08
N GLY A 1001 2.38 -28.40 -15.78
CA GLY A 1001 3.45 -29.16 -15.14
C GLY A 1001 3.36 -29.22 -13.63
N TRP A 1002 4.48 -29.48 -12.97
CA TRP A 1002 4.64 -29.51 -11.51
C TRP A 1002 6.10 -29.20 -11.13
N THR A 1003 6.40 -28.98 -9.84
CA THR A 1003 7.75 -28.61 -9.40
C THR A 1003 8.31 -29.57 -8.35
N MET A 1004 9.58 -29.96 -8.47
CA MET A 1004 10.33 -30.69 -7.44
C MET A 1004 11.28 -29.73 -6.70
N LEU A 1005 11.06 -29.55 -5.40
CA LEU A 1005 11.96 -28.80 -4.52
C LEU A 1005 13.07 -29.73 -4.02
N GLY A 1006 14.31 -29.45 -4.44
CA GLY A 1006 15.51 -30.12 -3.97
C GLY A 1006 16.16 -29.38 -2.82
N LEU A 1007 16.08 -29.94 -1.62
CA LEU A 1007 16.59 -29.37 -0.38
C LEU A 1007 17.89 -30.06 0.06
N ASN A 1008 18.83 -29.26 0.56
CA ASN A 1008 20.00 -29.71 1.31
C ASN A 1008 19.98 -29.10 2.72
N PRO A 1009 19.34 -29.76 3.71
CA PRO A 1009 19.24 -29.24 5.07
C PRO A 1009 20.59 -28.94 5.74
N SER A 1010 21.67 -29.63 5.37
CA SER A 1010 23.01 -29.36 5.90
C SER A 1010 23.61 -28.02 5.45
N ALA A 1011 23.02 -27.37 4.44
CA ALA A 1011 23.38 -26.04 3.96
C ALA A 1011 22.36 -24.95 4.35
N GLY A 1012 21.35 -25.28 5.17
CA GLY A 1012 20.31 -24.33 5.57
C GLY A 1012 20.77 -23.24 6.55
N LEU A 1013 21.80 -23.52 7.35
CA LEU A 1013 22.43 -22.53 8.24
C LEU A 1013 23.45 -21.70 7.44
N VAL A 1014 23.12 -20.44 7.18
CA VAL A 1014 23.89 -19.52 6.33
C VAL A 1014 24.44 -18.32 7.09
N GLY A 1015 23.90 -18.01 8.28
CA GLY A 1015 24.35 -16.92 9.13
C GLY A 1015 23.82 -15.53 8.72
N ALA A 1016 24.31 -14.48 9.38
CA ALA A 1016 23.83 -13.10 9.19
C ALA A 1016 24.28 -12.47 7.86
N ASP A 1017 25.50 -12.80 7.40
CA ASP A 1017 26.14 -12.25 6.21
C ASP A 1017 26.46 -13.36 5.17
N PRO A 1018 25.44 -13.99 4.57
CA PRO A 1018 25.64 -15.11 3.65
C PRO A 1018 26.09 -14.67 2.25
N THR A 1019 26.75 -15.58 1.55
CA THR A 1019 27.19 -15.45 0.17
C THR A 1019 25.98 -15.33 -0.75
N VAL A 1020 25.77 -14.11 -1.27
CA VAL A 1020 24.63 -13.73 -2.14
C VAL A 1020 24.45 -14.75 -3.28
N VAL A 1021 23.21 -15.21 -3.48
CA VAL A 1021 22.79 -16.31 -4.36
C VAL A 1021 23.36 -17.69 -4.00
N GLU A 1022 24.66 -17.81 -3.69
CA GLU A 1022 25.28 -19.13 -3.51
C GLU A 1022 24.67 -19.88 -2.33
N ASP A 1023 24.60 -19.27 -1.15
CA ASP A 1023 24.16 -19.97 0.07
C ASP A 1023 22.67 -20.32 0.01
N ARG A 1024 21.81 -19.36 -0.35
CA ARG A 1024 20.36 -19.54 -0.58
C ARG A 1024 20.07 -20.71 -1.52
N THR A 1025 20.80 -20.77 -2.64
CA THR A 1025 20.58 -21.81 -3.65
C THR A 1025 21.37 -23.11 -3.39
N ARG A 1026 22.38 -23.09 -2.50
CA ARG A 1026 23.02 -24.30 -1.98
C ARG A 1026 22.04 -25.08 -1.09
N TRP A 1027 21.26 -24.37 -0.27
CA TRP A 1027 20.14 -24.97 0.48
C TRP A 1027 19.02 -25.46 -0.45
N MET A 1028 18.36 -24.60 -1.22
CA MET A 1028 17.22 -24.99 -2.09
C MET A 1028 17.48 -24.80 -3.59
N ARG A 1029 17.05 -25.76 -4.40
CA ARG A 1029 16.82 -25.61 -5.84
C ARG A 1029 15.43 -26.14 -6.22
N ALA A 1030 14.89 -25.70 -7.35
CA ALA A 1030 13.60 -26.12 -7.89
C ALA A 1030 13.78 -26.66 -9.32
N GLU A 1031 13.32 -27.88 -9.57
CA GLU A 1031 13.24 -28.50 -10.90
C GLU A 1031 11.79 -28.44 -11.38
N VAL A 1032 11.53 -27.71 -12.46
CA VAL A 1032 10.19 -27.46 -12.99
C VAL A 1032 9.89 -28.46 -14.12
N HIS A 1033 9.12 -29.48 -13.78
CA HIS A 1033 8.70 -30.57 -14.67
C HIS A 1033 7.51 -30.12 -15.52
N ALA A 1034 7.77 -29.67 -16.74
CA ALA A 1034 6.72 -29.47 -17.73
C ALA A 1034 6.10 -30.82 -18.17
N ARG A 1035 4.81 -30.83 -18.52
CA ARG A 1035 4.17 -31.92 -19.26
C ARG A 1035 4.73 -31.94 -20.68
N VAL A 1036 5.17 -33.11 -21.17
CA VAL A 1036 5.78 -33.26 -22.51
C VAL A 1036 5.16 -34.42 -23.27
N ASP A 1037 4.41 -34.10 -24.33
CA ASP A 1037 3.90 -35.08 -25.30
C ASP A 1037 5.00 -35.49 -26.30
N ALA A 1038 5.77 -34.50 -26.77
CA ALA A 1038 7.00 -34.66 -27.55
C ALA A 1038 7.93 -33.44 -27.38
N VAL A 1039 9.23 -33.63 -27.68
CA VAL A 1039 10.25 -32.57 -27.69
C VAL A 1039 10.96 -32.53 -29.04
N GLU A 1040 11.17 -31.33 -29.57
CA GLU A 1040 11.89 -31.04 -30.81
C GLU A 1040 13.09 -30.13 -30.54
N LEU A 1041 14.18 -30.32 -31.29
CA LEU A 1041 15.47 -29.66 -31.09
C LEU A 1041 15.91 -28.99 -32.40
N ASP A 1042 16.05 -27.66 -32.38
CA ASP A 1042 16.46 -26.83 -33.51
C ASP A 1042 17.96 -26.50 -33.41
N VAL A 1043 18.76 -27.28 -34.15
CA VAL A 1043 20.23 -27.22 -34.16
C VAL A 1043 20.73 -27.47 -35.60
N PRO A 1044 21.63 -26.63 -36.14
CA PRO A 1044 22.25 -26.89 -37.44
C PRO A 1044 23.14 -28.14 -37.41
N SER A 1045 22.91 -29.08 -38.35
CA SER A 1045 23.67 -30.35 -38.41
C SER A 1045 25.13 -30.21 -38.91
N VAL A 1046 25.54 -29.02 -39.34
CA VAL A 1046 26.91 -28.70 -39.79
C VAL A 1046 27.27 -27.29 -39.33
N LEU A 1047 28.49 -27.10 -38.82
CA LEU A 1047 29.05 -25.80 -38.42
C LEU A 1047 30.53 -25.70 -38.85
N GLU A 1048 31.06 -24.50 -39.06
CA GLU A 1048 32.49 -24.25 -39.26
C GLU A 1048 33.23 -24.05 -37.93
N ALA A 1049 34.47 -24.51 -37.81
CA ALA A 1049 35.27 -24.33 -36.59
C ALA A 1049 35.54 -22.83 -36.32
N GLY A 1050 35.03 -22.32 -35.20
CA GLY A 1050 35.01 -20.89 -34.84
C GLY A 1050 33.63 -20.23 -35.00
N GLU A 1051 32.66 -20.90 -35.62
CA GLU A 1051 31.28 -20.44 -35.73
C GLU A 1051 30.56 -20.50 -34.37
N THR A 1052 29.60 -19.61 -34.16
CA THR A 1052 28.66 -19.67 -33.03
C THR A 1052 27.26 -19.35 -33.54
N VAL A 1053 26.31 -20.21 -33.21
CA VAL A 1053 24.90 -20.10 -33.60
C VAL A 1053 24.01 -20.10 -32.35
N GLU A 1054 22.82 -19.54 -32.47
CA GLU A 1054 21.75 -19.78 -31.50
C GLU A 1054 21.12 -21.14 -31.80
N VAL A 1055 20.79 -21.89 -30.76
CA VAL A 1055 20.05 -23.16 -30.80
C VAL A 1055 18.91 -23.12 -29.81
N GLY A 1056 17.83 -23.83 -30.13
CA GLY A 1056 16.63 -23.87 -29.31
C GLY A 1056 16.01 -25.25 -29.27
N ALA A 1057 15.07 -25.44 -28.36
CA ALA A 1057 14.21 -26.61 -28.33
C ALA A 1057 12.79 -26.18 -27.99
N SER A 1058 11.81 -27.02 -28.31
CA SER A 1058 10.42 -26.80 -27.90
C SER A 1058 9.76 -28.11 -27.54
N ILE A 1059 8.79 -28.05 -26.63
CA ILE A 1059 7.91 -29.16 -26.29
C ILE A 1059 6.52 -28.94 -26.86
N THR A 1060 5.80 -30.03 -27.06
CA THR A 1060 4.34 -30.03 -27.24
C THR A 1060 3.67 -30.59 -25.99
N GLN A 1061 2.49 -30.06 -25.67
CA GLN A 1061 1.63 -30.50 -24.56
C GLN A 1061 0.16 -30.20 -24.90
N ASP A 1062 -0.79 -30.78 -24.14
CA ASP A 1062 -2.21 -30.40 -24.09
C ASP A 1062 -2.84 -30.19 -25.49
N ASP A 1063 -2.86 -31.24 -26.31
CA ASP A 1063 -3.42 -31.25 -27.68
C ASP A 1063 -2.75 -30.25 -28.66
N GLY A 1064 -1.45 -29.95 -28.46
CA GLY A 1064 -0.59 -29.33 -29.48
C GLY A 1064 -0.09 -27.91 -29.17
N ARG A 1065 -0.11 -27.47 -27.90
CA ARG A 1065 0.53 -26.22 -27.49
C ARG A 1065 2.05 -26.35 -27.55
N VAL A 1066 2.69 -25.67 -28.51
CA VAL A 1066 4.15 -25.55 -28.59
C VAL A 1066 4.66 -24.56 -27.53
N VAL A 1067 5.68 -24.96 -26.77
CA VAL A 1067 6.32 -24.16 -25.71
C VAL A 1067 7.84 -24.24 -25.86
N PRO A 1068 8.57 -23.12 -25.99
CA PRO A 1068 10.03 -23.12 -26.02
C PRO A 1068 10.62 -23.68 -24.71
N VAL A 1069 11.70 -24.44 -24.82
CA VAL A 1069 12.48 -24.92 -23.68
C VAL A 1069 13.41 -23.81 -23.21
N GLY A 1070 13.17 -23.29 -22.01
CA GLY A 1070 13.93 -22.21 -21.38
C GLY A 1070 13.28 -21.82 -20.04
N TRP A 1071 13.93 -20.95 -19.27
CA TRP A 1071 13.41 -20.52 -17.97
C TRP A 1071 11.95 -20.02 -18.08
N PRO A 1072 11.03 -20.45 -17.20
CA PRO A 1072 11.24 -21.17 -15.94
C PRO A 1072 11.24 -22.71 -16.04
N MET A 1073 11.22 -23.31 -17.24
CA MET A 1073 11.24 -24.76 -17.43
C MET A 1073 12.63 -25.36 -17.11
N SER A 1074 12.66 -26.53 -16.48
CA SER A 1074 13.88 -27.30 -16.29
C SER A 1074 14.13 -28.28 -17.44
N ALA A 1075 15.38 -28.32 -17.91
CA ALA A 1075 15.86 -29.25 -18.92
C ALA A 1075 17.24 -29.78 -18.54
N THR A 1076 17.73 -30.80 -19.22
CA THR A 1076 19.14 -31.20 -19.21
C THR A 1076 19.67 -31.22 -20.64
N TRP A 1077 20.56 -30.28 -20.94
CA TRP A 1077 21.26 -30.15 -22.20
C TRP A 1077 22.65 -30.81 -22.12
N GLY A 1078 23.16 -31.30 -23.25
CA GLY A 1078 24.50 -31.86 -23.35
C GLY A 1078 24.69 -32.75 -24.58
N GLY A 1079 25.19 -33.97 -24.36
CA GLY A 1079 25.41 -34.99 -25.39
C GLY A 1079 26.89 -35.26 -25.71
N GLU A 1080 27.16 -36.17 -26.65
CA GLU A 1080 28.52 -36.65 -26.92
C GLU A 1080 29.36 -35.57 -27.63
N GLY A 1081 30.55 -35.26 -27.11
CA GLY A 1081 31.44 -34.24 -27.70
C GLY A 1081 30.98 -32.78 -27.50
N VAL A 1082 29.95 -32.55 -26.68
CA VAL A 1082 29.45 -31.23 -26.27
C VAL A 1082 29.93 -30.92 -24.86
N THR A 1083 30.63 -29.80 -24.69
CA THR A 1083 30.95 -29.24 -23.37
C THR A 1083 29.89 -28.19 -23.00
N VAL A 1084 29.21 -28.37 -21.87
CA VAL A 1084 28.19 -27.41 -21.39
C VAL A 1084 28.81 -26.44 -20.38
N ASP A 1085 28.52 -25.14 -20.52
CA ASP A 1085 28.95 -24.10 -19.58
C ASP A 1085 27.91 -22.99 -19.39
N ASP A 1086 28.18 -22.11 -18.42
CA ASP A 1086 27.37 -20.97 -17.99
C ASP A 1086 28.07 -19.63 -18.29
N GLY A 1087 29.06 -19.63 -19.17
CA GLY A 1087 29.90 -18.46 -19.46
C GLY A 1087 30.88 -18.05 -18.33
N SER A 1088 30.82 -18.67 -17.14
CA SER A 1088 31.69 -18.28 -16.02
C SER A 1088 33.17 -18.57 -16.31
N SER A 1089 34.04 -17.59 -16.05
CA SER A 1089 35.49 -17.68 -16.33
C SER A 1089 36.16 -18.91 -15.71
N ALA A 1090 35.77 -19.25 -14.47
CA ALA A 1090 36.28 -20.41 -13.74
C ALA A 1090 35.80 -21.77 -14.27
N LYS A 1091 34.76 -21.82 -15.13
CA LYS A 1091 34.43 -23.00 -15.95
C LYS A 1091 35.05 -22.90 -17.34
N LEU A 1092 35.16 -21.70 -17.92
CA LEU A 1092 35.72 -21.45 -19.25
C LEU A 1092 37.12 -22.07 -19.43
N GLU A 1093 38.04 -21.86 -18.46
CA GLU A 1093 39.39 -22.45 -18.51
C GLU A 1093 39.39 -23.99 -18.42
N ARG A 1094 38.40 -24.58 -17.74
CA ARG A 1094 38.21 -26.04 -17.65
C ARG A 1094 37.53 -26.61 -18.89
N ALA A 1095 36.61 -25.86 -19.50
CA ALA A 1095 35.92 -26.21 -20.74
C ALA A 1095 36.89 -26.25 -21.93
N VAL A 1096 37.82 -25.29 -22.02
CA VAL A 1096 38.89 -25.27 -23.03
C VAL A 1096 39.87 -26.45 -22.88
N ALA A 1097 39.97 -27.05 -21.68
CA ALA A 1097 40.75 -28.26 -21.43
C ALA A 1097 39.97 -29.57 -21.66
N ALA A 1098 38.64 -29.51 -21.83
CA ALA A 1098 37.79 -30.67 -22.11
C ALA A 1098 37.59 -30.82 -23.63
N ALA A 1099 38.00 -31.98 -24.18
CA ALA A 1099 38.12 -32.20 -25.62
C ALA A 1099 36.77 -32.45 -26.36
N GLY A 1100 35.84 -31.51 -26.27
CA GLY A 1100 34.62 -31.46 -27.07
C GLY A 1100 34.84 -30.78 -28.43
N ALA A 1101 34.08 -31.19 -29.45
CA ALA A 1101 34.02 -30.47 -30.72
C ALA A 1101 33.14 -29.22 -30.63
N LEU A 1102 32.19 -29.22 -29.69
CA LEU A 1102 31.13 -28.24 -29.50
C LEU A 1102 31.13 -27.73 -28.06
N ARG A 1103 30.69 -26.49 -27.87
CA ARG A 1103 30.50 -25.83 -26.58
C ARG A 1103 29.09 -25.22 -26.56
N LEU A 1104 28.29 -25.50 -25.54
CA LEU A 1104 26.90 -25.03 -25.42
C LEU A 1104 26.68 -24.26 -24.12
N ASN A 1105 26.12 -23.05 -24.23
CA ASN A 1105 25.54 -22.32 -23.10
C ASN A 1105 24.00 -22.38 -23.17
N PRO A 1106 23.32 -23.12 -22.26
CA PRO A 1106 21.86 -23.24 -22.26
C PRO A 1106 21.11 -22.00 -21.77
N GLU A 1107 21.77 -21.06 -21.10
CA GLU A 1107 21.16 -19.81 -20.60
C GLU A 1107 21.06 -18.75 -21.70
N THR A 1108 22.00 -18.75 -22.65
CA THR A 1108 22.01 -17.86 -23.82
C THR A 1108 21.60 -18.56 -25.12
N GLY A 1109 21.40 -19.88 -25.10
CA GLY A 1109 21.14 -20.70 -26.29
C GLY A 1109 22.31 -20.78 -27.26
N GLN A 1110 23.53 -20.40 -26.88
CA GLN A 1110 24.66 -20.30 -27.82
C GLN A 1110 25.45 -21.61 -27.94
N LEU A 1111 25.54 -22.14 -29.17
CA LEU A 1111 26.36 -23.29 -29.55
C LEU A 1111 27.58 -22.80 -30.36
N THR A 1112 28.77 -22.88 -29.76
CA THR A 1112 30.06 -22.58 -30.41
C THR A 1112 30.72 -23.86 -30.92
N ALA A 1113 31.14 -23.87 -32.18
CA ALA A 1113 31.96 -24.92 -32.77
C ALA A 1113 33.45 -24.68 -32.45
N VAL A 1114 34.05 -25.52 -31.60
CA VAL A 1114 35.39 -25.28 -31.02
C VAL A 1114 36.50 -25.91 -31.86
N THR A 1115 36.33 -27.15 -32.31
CA THR A 1115 37.32 -27.87 -33.14
C THR A 1115 36.66 -28.80 -34.15
N ALA A 1116 37.31 -29.02 -35.29
CA ALA A 1116 36.86 -29.94 -36.33
C ALA A 1116 36.62 -31.36 -35.79
N GLY A 1117 35.43 -31.92 -36.05
CA GLY A 1117 34.99 -33.17 -35.45
C GLY A 1117 33.49 -33.42 -35.65
N THR A 1118 32.89 -34.14 -34.73
CA THR A 1118 31.45 -34.40 -34.68
C THR A 1118 31.05 -34.51 -33.22
N GLY A 1119 29.89 -33.94 -32.88
CA GLY A 1119 29.26 -34.13 -31.57
C GLY A 1119 27.76 -34.30 -31.74
N VAL A 1120 27.10 -34.82 -30.72
CA VAL A 1120 25.64 -34.95 -30.66
C VAL A 1120 25.15 -33.95 -29.63
N VAL A 1121 24.35 -32.97 -30.06
CA VAL A 1121 23.64 -32.07 -29.15
C VAL A 1121 22.37 -32.80 -28.71
N GLU A 1122 22.16 -32.89 -27.40
CA GLU A 1122 21.01 -33.55 -26.78
C GLU A 1122 20.31 -32.60 -25.81
N VAL A 1123 18.99 -32.67 -25.78
CA VAL A 1123 18.13 -32.04 -24.76
C VAL A 1123 17.18 -33.08 -24.18
N VAL A 1124 17.03 -33.07 -22.85
CA VAL A 1124 16.08 -33.90 -22.10
C VAL A 1124 15.15 -32.99 -21.30
N VAL A 1125 13.83 -33.17 -21.42
CA VAL A 1125 12.80 -32.43 -20.68
C VAL A 1125 11.80 -33.42 -20.10
N ASN A 1126 11.64 -33.44 -18.78
CA ASN A 1126 10.81 -34.39 -18.03
C ASN A 1126 10.93 -35.86 -18.55
N GLY A 1127 12.17 -36.31 -18.79
CA GLY A 1127 12.50 -37.65 -19.30
C GLY A 1127 12.39 -37.86 -20.82
N GLN A 1128 11.67 -37.00 -21.56
CA GLN A 1128 11.62 -37.03 -23.02
C GLN A 1128 12.91 -36.45 -23.63
N ARG A 1129 13.34 -36.94 -24.79
CA ARG A 1129 14.67 -36.67 -25.37
C ARG A 1129 14.61 -36.32 -26.86
N ALA A 1130 15.32 -35.27 -27.25
CA ALA A 1130 15.67 -34.98 -28.65
C ALA A 1130 17.19 -34.84 -28.80
N SER A 1131 17.72 -35.24 -29.96
CA SER A 1131 19.17 -35.24 -30.22
C SER A 1131 19.50 -35.03 -31.69
N VAL A 1132 20.49 -34.19 -32.00
CA VAL A 1132 20.96 -33.87 -33.36
C VAL A 1132 22.47 -34.10 -33.46
N GLU A 1133 22.92 -34.86 -34.47
CA GLU A 1133 24.34 -34.95 -34.82
C GLU A 1133 24.79 -33.67 -35.55
N VAL A 1134 25.82 -33.02 -35.02
CA VAL A 1134 26.40 -31.77 -35.53
C VAL A 1134 27.85 -32.01 -35.94
N ARG A 1135 28.14 -31.81 -37.22
CA ARG A 1135 29.47 -31.99 -37.78
C ARG A 1135 30.21 -30.66 -37.87
N VAL A 1136 31.29 -30.51 -37.09
CA VAL A 1136 32.17 -29.34 -37.19
C VAL A 1136 33.21 -29.57 -38.29
N VAL A 1137 33.18 -28.76 -39.34
CA VAL A 1137 34.21 -28.76 -40.39
C VAL A 1137 35.37 -27.84 -40.03
N GLY A 1138 36.60 -28.27 -40.29
CA GLY A 1138 37.78 -27.44 -40.07
C GLY A 1138 37.94 -26.42 -41.19
N GLY A 1139 38.04 -25.13 -40.86
CA GLY A 1139 38.36 -24.09 -41.82
C GLY A 1139 39.71 -24.34 -42.48
N ASP A 1140 39.73 -24.38 -43.81
CA ASP A 1140 40.91 -24.71 -44.60
C ASP A 1140 41.91 -23.54 -44.66
N PRO A 1141 43.16 -23.67 -44.15
CA PRO A 1141 44.14 -22.59 -44.10
C PRO A 1141 44.83 -22.30 -45.46
N GLY A 1142 44.03 -22.17 -46.52
CA GLY A 1142 44.30 -21.29 -47.65
C GLY A 1142 44.71 -21.94 -48.98
N THR A 1143 44.09 -21.45 -50.05
CA THR A 1143 44.60 -21.57 -51.43
C THR A 1143 44.79 -20.20 -52.07
N ASP A 1144 46.03 -19.74 -52.19
CA ASP A 1144 46.44 -18.75 -53.20
C ASP A 1144 47.09 -19.47 -54.38
N PRO A 1145 46.57 -19.29 -55.61
CA PRO A 1145 47.29 -19.63 -56.82
C PRO A 1145 47.37 -18.45 -57.82
N GLY A 1146 48.06 -17.37 -57.46
CA GLY A 1146 48.44 -16.33 -58.43
C GLY A 1146 49.44 -16.83 -59.49
N THR A 1147 48.99 -17.10 -60.73
CA THR A 1147 49.79 -16.94 -61.97
C THR A 1147 48.93 -17.04 -63.25
N GLY A 1148 49.26 -16.24 -64.27
CA GLY A 1148 48.64 -16.29 -65.61
C GLY A 1148 49.28 -17.34 -66.55
N PRO A 1149 48.96 -17.38 -67.87
CA PRO A 1149 48.93 -16.16 -68.70
C PRO A 1149 47.88 -16.07 -69.84
N GLY A 1150 47.46 -14.82 -70.13
CA GLY A 1150 47.38 -14.27 -71.50
C GLY A 1150 46.29 -14.72 -72.49
N THR A 1151 45.37 -13.80 -72.83
CA THR A 1151 45.33 -13.14 -74.15
C THR A 1151 44.30 -11.99 -74.16
N GLY A 1152 44.54 -10.98 -75.00
CA GLY A 1152 43.56 -9.93 -75.36
C GLY A 1152 43.55 -9.74 -76.89
N PRO A 1153 43.06 -8.62 -77.47
CA PRO A 1153 42.49 -7.42 -76.84
C PRO A 1153 41.10 -7.02 -77.38
N GLY A 1154 40.45 -5.97 -76.84
CA GLY A 1154 39.18 -5.45 -77.36
C GLY A 1154 38.65 -4.14 -76.76
N THR A 1155 39.07 -3.01 -77.32
CA THR A 1155 38.40 -1.67 -77.36
C THR A 1155 37.27 -1.32 -76.37
N GLY A 1156 37.48 -0.31 -75.52
CA GLY A 1156 36.43 0.62 -75.06
C GLY A 1156 36.31 1.84 -75.99
N PRO A 1157 35.82 3.02 -75.56
CA PRO A 1157 35.12 3.35 -74.29
C PRO A 1157 33.74 4.03 -74.51
N GLY A 1158 32.98 4.31 -73.44
CA GLY A 1158 31.73 5.09 -73.52
C GLY A 1158 31.32 5.74 -72.20
N THR A 1159 30.93 7.02 -72.24
CA THR A 1159 30.55 7.85 -71.08
C THR A 1159 29.05 8.16 -71.08
N GLY A 1160 28.44 8.33 -69.89
CA GLY A 1160 27.13 8.99 -69.74
C GLY A 1160 26.24 8.44 -68.63
N PRO A 1161 25.87 9.24 -67.61
CA PRO A 1161 24.82 8.90 -66.64
C PRO A 1161 23.43 9.38 -67.10
N GLY A 1162 22.35 8.80 -66.58
CA GLY A 1162 20.98 9.25 -66.91
C GLY A 1162 19.87 8.63 -66.06
N THR A 1163 19.18 9.48 -65.30
CA THR A 1163 17.92 9.20 -64.58
C THR A 1163 16.73 8.97 -65.54
N GLY A 1164 15.71 8.24 -65.09
CA GLY A 1164 14.40 8.23 -65.78
C GLY A 1164 13.40 7.21 -65.22
N ALA A 1165 12.22 7.67 -64.82
CA ALA A 1165 11.08 6.82 -64.43
C ALA A 1165 10.06 6.71 -65.59
N GLY A 1166 9.26 5.65 -65.64
CA GLY A 1166 8.20 5.49 -66.64
C GLY A 1166 7.34 4.23 -66.44
N ALA A 1167 6.05 4.41 -66.19
CA ALA A 1167 5.11 3.35 -65.86
C ALA A 1167 4.54 2.59 -67.08
N GLY A 1168 3.92 1.42 -66.82
CA GLY A 1168 2.57 1.17 -67.38
C GLY A 1168 2.30 -0.08 -68.24
N GLY A 1169 1.98 -1.21 -67.58
CA GLY A 1169 0.85 -2.12 -67.88
C GLY A 1169 0.74 -2.88 -69.23
N GLY A 1170 0.18 -4.10 -69.20
CA GLY A 1170 -0.31 -4.77 -70.43
C GLY A 1170 -0.56 -6.29 -70.43
N GLY A 1171 -1.73 -6.74 -69.96
CA GLY A 1171 -2.59 -7.69 -70.70
C GLY A 1171 -2.27 -9.20 -70.85
N SER A 1172 -3.24 -10.01 -70.42
CA SER A 1172 -3.79 -11.25 -71.08
C SER A 1172 -2.95 -12.54 -71.25
N THR A 1173 -3.27 -13.56 -70.43
CA THR A 1173 -3.85 -14.90 -70.78
C THR A 1173 -3.47 -15.60 -72.11
N PRO A 1174 -3.26 -16.93 -72.11
CA PRO A 1174 -4.40 -17.85 -72.36
C PRO A 1174 -4.39 -19.25 -71.67
N ALA A 1175 -5.62 -19.79 -71.44
CA ALA A 1175 -6.09 -21.20 -71.40
C ALA A 1175 -5.32 -22.32 -70.63
N GLY A 1176 -5.99 -23.31 -69.99
CA GLY A 1176 -7.43 -23.53 -69.76
C GLY A 1176 -7.80 -25.01 -69.53
N ALA A 1177 -9.02 -25.28 -69.03
CA ALA A 1177 -9.86 -26.51 -69.15
C ALA A 1177 -9.29 -27.91 -68.74
N ASP A 1178 -10.04 -28.87 -68.18
CA ASP A 1178 -11.43 -28.97 -67.66
C ASP A 1178 -11.58 -30.29 -66.85
N GLY A 1179 -12.66 -30.46 -66.05
CA GLY A 1179 -13.32 -31.78 -65.91
C GLY A 1179 -13.65 -32.41 -64.54
N ALA A 1180 -14.89 -32.16 -64.06
CA ALA A 1180 -15.82 -33.10 -63.37
C ALA A 1180 -15.49 -33.83 -62.03
N GLY A 1181 -16.50 -33.98 -61.15
CA GLY A 1181 -16.47 -34.88 -59.97
C GLY A 1181 -17.54 -34.60 -58.89
N SER A 1182 -18.72 -35.22 -58.96
CA SER A 1182 -19.94 -34.86 -58.19
C SER A 1182 -20.18 -35.60 -56.85
N GLY A 1183 -20.42 -34.85 -55.76
CA GLY A 1183 -21.32 -35.16 -54.62
C GLY A 1183 -20.95 -36.33 -53.66
N PRO A 1184 -21.77 -36.63 -52.62
CA PRO A 1184 -23.06 -36.03 -52.23
C PRO A 1184 -23.13 -35.49 -50.77
N ASP A 1185 -24.33 -35.12 -50.32
CA ASP A 1185 -24.66 -34.57 -48.99
C ASP A 1185 -24.53 -35.52 -47.79
N LEU A 1186 -24.42 -34.94 -46.59
CA LEU A 1186 -25.15 -35.40 -45.39
C LEU A 1186 -25.69 -34.21 -44.56
N ALA A 1187 -26.98 -34.28 -44.22
CA ALA A 1187 -27.60 -33.54 -43.11
C ALA A 1187 -27.54 -34.42 -41.83
N GLY A 1188 -27.76 -33.92 -40.60
CA GLY A 1188 -28.03 -32.55 -40.16
C GLY A 1188 -29.01 -32.51 -38.98
N THR A 1189 -28.61 -31.87 -37.89
CA THR A 1189 -29.37 -31.61 -36.65
C THR A 1189 -28.84 -30.32 -36.03
N GLY A 1190 -29.60 -29.41 -35.43
CA GLY A 1190 -31.03 -29.46 -35.10
C GLY A 1190 -31.25 -29.23 -33.60
N PHE A 1191 -31.31 -27.97 -33.17
CA PHE A 1191 -31.65 -27.58 -31.81
C PHE A 1191 -32.68 -26.45 -31.82
N ASP A 1192 -33.88 -26.76 -31.36
CA ASP A 1192 -34.94 -25.77 -31.10
C ASP A 1192 -34.68 -25.02 -29.78
N GLY A 1193 -35.10 -23.76 -29.72
CA GLY A 1193 -35.00 -22.95 -28.51
C GLY A 1193 -36.30 -22.93 -27.69
N ALA A 1194 -36.25 -23.41 -26.45
CA ALA A 1194 -37.25 -23.09 -25.42
C ALA A 1194 -36.70 -23.27 -24.00
N GLY A 1195 -36.79 -22.22 -23.17
CA GLY A 1195 -36.78 -22.35 -21.71
C GLY A 1195 -35.46 -22.10 -20.98
N PHE A 1196 -35.13 -20.82 -20.76
CA PHE A 1196 -34.53 -20.41 -19.49
C PHE A 1196 -35.19 -19.11 -18.99
N VAL A 1197 -35.40 -19.05 -17.67
CA VAL A 1197 -36.03 -17.98 -16.88
C VAL A 1197 -35.29 -17.97 -15.53
N VAL A 1198 -35.29 -16.85 -14.80
CA VAL A 1198 -34.59 -16.66 -13.49
C VAL A 1198 -33.07 -16.48 -13.68
N LEU A 1199 -32.39 -15.47 -13.10
CA LEU A 1199 -32.80 -14.17 -12.56
C LEU A 1199 -31.61 -13.19 -12.64
N ALA A 1200 -31.90 -11.88 -12.67
CA ALA A 1200 -30.90 -10.82 -12.47
C ALA A 1200 -30.64 -10.53 -10.98
N VAL A 1201 -29.82 -9.49 -10.70
CA VAL A 1201 -29.48 -8.90 -9.39
C VAL A 1201 -28.42 -9.66 -8.59
N VAL A 1202 -27.19 -9.11 -8.58
CA VAL A 1202 -26.62 -8.27 -7.49
C VAL A 1202 -25.50 -7.43 -8.10
N LEU A 1203 -25.54 -6.09 -7.92
CA LEU A 1203 -24.41 -5.15 -7.86
C LEU A 1203 -24.93 -3.69 -7.94
N LEU A 1204 -25.26 -3.11 -6.79
CA LEU A 1204 -25.47 -1.66 -6.60
C LEU A 1204 -25.71 -1.39 -5.10
N LEU A 1205 -24.74 -0.80 -4.40
CA LEU A 1205 -24.90 0.06 -3.21
C LEU A 1205 -23.53 0.49 -2.63
N LEU A 1206 -22.95 1.55 -3.20
CA LEU A 1206 -21.93 2.38 -2.55
C LEU A 1206 -22.20 3.85 -2.91
N GLY A 1207 -22.08 4.75 -1.92
CA GLY A 1207 -22.05 6.19 -2.11
C GLY A 1207 -23.32 6.99 -1.75
N GLY A 1208 -23.16 8.00 -0.89
CA GLY A 1208 -24.01 9.19 -0.83
C GLY A 1208 -25.15 9.19 0.20
N GLY A 1209 -24.89 9.79 1.38
CA GLY A 1209 -25.94 10.20 2.32
C GLY A 1209 -26.28 11.69 2.20
N ALA A 1210 -27.51 12.06 2.55
CA ALA A 1210 -27.91 13.45 2.78
C ALA A 1210 -29.09 13.53 3.78
N VAL A 1211 -29.06 14.53 4.66
CA VAL A 1211 -30.07 14.77 5.72
C VAL A 1211 -30.86 16.06 5.38
N VAL A 1212 -32.09 16.23 5.92
CA VAL A 1212 -32.65 17.49 6.51
C VAL A 1212 -34.20 17.64 6.37
N VAL A 1213 -34.88 17.65 7.54
CA VAL A 1213 -36.08 18.42 7.96
C VAL A 1213 -37.43 18.31 7.20
N MET A 1214 -38.24 17.34 7.65
CA MET A 1214 -39.53 17.49 8.38
C MET A 1214 -40.32 18.84 8.31
N ARG A 1215 -41.65 18.82 8.02
CA ARG A 1215 -42.75 19.25 8.95
C ARG A 1215 -44.22 19.26 8.43
N LEU A 1216 -45.10 18.70 9.30
CA LEU A 1216 -46.47 19.13 9.69
C LEU A 1216 -47.75 18.86 8.84
N ARG A 1217 -48.72 18.27 9.57
CA ARG A 1217 -50.21 18.48 9.55
C ARG A 1217 -51.04 17.82 8.41
N ALA A 1218 -52.26 17.30 8.66
CA ALA A 1218 -53.01 17.07 9.92
C ALA A 1218 -54.28 16.19 9.72
N ARG A 1219 -54.75 15.53 10.81
CA ARG A 1219 -56.17 15.27 11.26
C ARG A 1219 -57.15 14.60 10.25
N ARG A 1220 -58.18 13.79 10.62
CA ARG A 1220 -58.93 13.59 11.89
C ARG A 1220 -59.86 12.35 11.78
N ALA A 1221 -59.94 11.50 12.82
CA ALA A 1221 -61.09 10.66 13.28
C ALA A 1221 -60.54 9.67 14.34
N ALA A 1222 -61.06 9.45 15.56
CA ALA A 1222 -62.43 9.20 16.06
C ALA A 1222 -62.87 7.71 15.90
N ALA A 1223 -63.27 6.97 16.95
CA ALA A 1223 -63.34 7.28 18.38
C ALA A 1223 -63.58 6.05 19.32
N VAL A 1224 -63.41 6.26 20.64
CA VAL A 1224 -64.26 5.75 21.76
C VAL A 1224 -64.11 4.30 22.30
N THR A 1225 -63.53 4.22 23.52
CA THR A 1225 -63.81 3.29 24.67
C THR A 1225 -63.55 1.77 24.53
N ALA A 1226 -63.35 0.97 25.59
CA ALA A 1226 -63.32 1.15 27.06
C ALA A 1226 -62.13 0.31 27.64
N ALA A 1227 -61.37 0.76 28.64
CA ALA A 1227 -61.64 0.80 30.09
C ALA A 1227 -61.92 -0.58 30.74
N GLY A 1228 -61.09 -0.96 31.73
CA GLY A 1228 -61.20 -2.20 32.50
C GLY A 1228 -59.98 -2.45 33.40
N ASP A 1229 -60.09 -2.13 34.69
CA ASP A 1229 -59.03 -2.28 35.70
C ASP A 1229 -58.83 -3.74 36.16
N GLY A 1230 -57.67 -4.04 36.76
CA GLY A 1230 -57.41 -5.38 37.34
C GLY A 1230 -56.06 -5.55 38.03
N GLN A 1231 -55.89 -5.01 39.24
CA GLN A 1231 -54.79 -5.39 40.13
C GLN A 1231 -55.05 -6.75 40.81
N ALA A 1232 -54.05 -7.62 40.88
CA ALA A 1232 -53.83 -8.54 41.99
C ALA A 1232 -52.37 -9.05 41.98
N ALA A 1233 -51.79 -9.29 43.16
CA ALA A 1233 -50.47 -9.89 43.32
C ALA A 1233 -50.56 -11.40 43.56
N GLY A 1234 -49.48 -12.13 43.27
CA GLY A 1234 -49.30 -13.53 43.60
C GLY A 1234 -47.82 -13.82 43.85
N GLU A 1235 -47.48 -14.09 45.10
CA GLU A 1235 -46.12 -14.37 45.59
C GLU A 1235 -46.00 -15.85 46.00
N GLN A 1236 -44.80 -16.31 46.37
CA GLN A 1236 -44.44 -17.65 46.87
C GLN A 1236 -44.33 -18.79 45.84
N THR A 1237 -43.48 -19.82 46.00
CA THR A 1237 -42.05 -19.97 46.39
C THR A 1237 -41.79 -21.47 46.59
N ASP A 1238 -40.77 -22.05 45.93
CA ASP A 1238 -39.91 -23.17 46.40
C ASP A 1238 -39.20 -23.85 45.20
N ALA A 1239 -38.13 -24.65 45.33
CA ALA A 1239 -36.95 -24.62 46.22
C ALA A 1239 -36.01 -25.81 45.86
N GLY A 1240 -34.68 -25.64 46.00
CA GLY A 1240 -33.71 -26.75 45.98
C GLY A 1240 -32.68 -26.73 44.82
N ARG A 1241 -31.38 -27.09 44.96
CA ARG A 1241 -30.30 -26.72 45.92
C ARG A 1241 -29.10 -27.70 45.78
N ALA A 1242 -28.09 -27.32 44.99
CA ALA A 1242 -26.73 -27.94 44.81
C ALA A 1242 -25.89 -27.00 43.88
N ALA A 1243 -24.56 -26.77 43.93
CA ALA A 1243 -23.42 -27.15 44.81
C ALA A 1243 -22.99 -28.63 44.82
N ALA A 1244 -21.71 -29.02 44.63
CA ALA A 1244 -20.44 -28.32 44.26
C ALA A 1244 -19.42 -29.38 43.69
N ASP A 1245 -18.10 -29.20 43.47
CA ASP A 1245 -17.10 -28.17 43.86
C ASP A 1245 -15.76 -28.29 43.03
N GLN A 1246 -14.93 -27.23 43.04
CA GLN A 1246 -13.45 -27.09 42.85
C GLN A 1246 -12.55 -27.87 41.82
N SER A 1247 -11.52 -27.13 41.35
CA SER A 1247 -10.14 -27.50 40.91
C SER A 1247 -9.93 -28.37 39.64
N ASP A 1248 -8.84 -28.20 38.88
CA ASP A 1248 -7.72 -27.23 38.96
C ASP A 1248 -7.78 -26.21 37.80
#